data_AF-A0A958ZQW7-F1
#
_entry.id   AF-A0A958ZQW7-F1
#
_cell.length_a   1.000
_cell.length_b   1.000
_cell.length_c   1.000
_cell.angle_alpha   90.00
_cell.angle_beta   90.00
_cell.angle_gamma   90.00
#
_symmetry.space_group_name_H-M   'P 1'
#
loop_
_entity.id
_entity.type
_entity.pdbx_description
1 polymer ?
#
loop_
_entity_poly.entity_id
_entity_poly.type
_entity_poly.pdbx_seq_one_letter_code
_entity_poly.pdbx_strand_id
1 'polypeptide(L)'
;MLSLGLLILAISTAFCQNRQLVQIRVSGEDLKPIPGLALSVNSGEYISLDKKGIAFIELGDNDLPVKNIKVQDSSLEPASWNYSKGVLEVIVRKKSYQLVSLIVQYQDGKPATSVRVTYQGQREIQVSSDNLGRIELPLPLNESVSAKTQFTVEGHRILELLNGDIQRLIIEAIPRELTTTQTQTAASSSVKLDARSLDNVKSLSELFSSIGEYTQLSENDKRQLDDKFAQLFAEVKDSIVQRQTYLDRISNTSVVNEDIKNLLNQVGSEDRLLQQQREEFNNKIAVIESKLNSGFSTLSQAERKGLLDDLNALESLLSENESRFFENHNDYRQIINGLKEKYFDVERLENQLSESESKRLQEQELFREQMLIAAGVLAFLSAVALLLVYFSNRLRKQKKQLIKANNEVIQMNENLEEMVNQRTTMLREANEELDTFLYRASHDLRSPLCSIKGLVNISPYLTKDELIDKVGDTMHNMDRLLEKLEMVSEIAGSEHHARVKLIDIIKKVEYRFSDFILRYNELFVIDCPTDLEIISDGNLLESIINNLVENAVYFGAVENRERPVVRVSASFKDQNLILSVYDNGVGIDREVRDRIYNMFFKGHIKSRGHGLGLYIVNKAVQALNGNIVFETQPLQYTLFLVTIPVKQAVQQPHMAVAS
;
A
#
# COMPACT_ATOMS: atom_id res chain seq x y z
N MET A 1 -0.84 11.96 30.91
CA MET A 1 -1.85 12.52 29.97
C MET A 1 -1.25 12.80 28.59
N LEU A 2 -0.19 13.62 28.44
CA LEU A 2 0.43 13.90 27.13
C LEU A 2 1.03 12.66 26.43
N SER A 3 1.59 11.70 27.15
CA SER A 3 2.17 10.47 26.59
C SER A 3 1.13 9.46 26.09
N LEU A 4 0.00 9.33 26.79
CA LEU A 4 -1.12 8.46 26.39
C LEU A 4 -1.92 9.09 25.24
N GLY A 5 -2.04 10.43 25.24
CA GLY A 5 -2.59 11.19 24.11
C GLY A 5 -1.75 11.05 22.85
N LEU A 6 -0.42 11.09 22.94
CA LEU A 6 0.49 10.81 21.82
C LEU A 6 0.42 9.34 21.37
N LEU A 7 0.22 8.39 22.29
CA LEU A 7 0.03 6.98 21.96
C LEU A 7 -1.31 6.75 21.24
N ILE A 8 -2.39 7.39 21.68
CA ILE A 8 -3.72 7.29 21.05
C ILE A 8 -3.75 8.07 19.72
N LEU A 9 -3.08 9.22 19.61
CA LEU A 9 -2.91 9.93 18.34
C LEU A 9 -2.00 9.14 17.39
N ALA A 10 -0.98 8.44 17.89
CA ALA A 10 -0.13 7.52 17.12
C ALA A 10 -0.85 6.23 16.72
N ILE A 11 -1.76 5.71 17.53
CA ILE A 11 -2.62 4.56 17.20
C ILE A 11 -3.73 4.97 16.23
N SER A 12 -4.29 6.18 16.37
CA SER A 12 -5.28 6.76 15.46
C SER A 12 -4.66 7.14 14.10
N THR A 13 -3.42 7.63 14.08
CA THR A 13 -2.66 7.88 12.83
C THR A 13 -2.01 6.60 12.27
N ALA A 14 -1.81 5.55 13.08
CA ALA A 14 -1.44 4.21 12.61
C ALA A 14 -2.64 3.43 12.04
N PHE A 15 -3.86 3.82 12.38
CA PHE A 15 -5.10 3.42 11.71
C PHE A 15 -5.44 4.32 10.51
N CYS A 16 -4.45 4.93 9.87
CA CYS A 16 -4.61 5.30 8.46
C CYS A 16 -4.66 3.98 7.67
N GLN A 17 -5.87 3.48 7.39
CA GLN A 17 -6.06 2.33 6.49
C GLN A 17 -5.23 2.57 5.25
N ASN A 18 -4.21 1.75 5.03
CA ASN A 18 -3.28 1.90 3.92
C ASN A 18 -4.01 1.47 2.65
N ARG A 19 -4.84 2.35 2.10
CA ARG A 19 -5.61 2.07 0.89
C ARG A 19 -4.65 1.94 -0.28
N GLN A 20 -4.66 0.78 -0.91
CA GLN A 20 -3.85 0.48 -2.07
C GLN A 20 -4.75 0.53 -3.31
N LEU A 21 -4.33 1.29 -4.32
CA LEU A 21 -4.95 1.24 -5.62
C LEU A 21 -4.66 -0.14 -6.25
N VAL A 22 -5.71 -0.90 -6.53
CA VAL A 22 -5.67 -2.24 -7.10
C VAL A 22 -6.35 -2.21 -8.46
N GLN A 23 -5.67 -2.74 -9.47
CA GLN A 23 -6.24 -2.93 -10.80
C GLN A 23 -7.01 -4.24 -10.84
N ILE A 24 -8.28 -4.20 -11.23
CA ILE A 24 -9.11 -5.37 -11.44
C ILE A 24 -9.13 -5.65 -12.95
N ARG A 25 -8.85 -6.89 -13.34
CA ARG A 25 -8.97 -7.36 -14.73
C ARG A 25 -9.94 -8.52 -14.75
N VAL A 26 -10.98 -8.43 -15.58
CA VAL A 26 -12.00 -9.47 -15.69
C VAL A 26 -12.06 -10.05 -17.09
N SER A 27 -12.09 -11.37 -17.16
CA SER A 27 -12.19 -12.10 -18.42
C SER A 27 -13.18 -13.25 -18.31
N GLY A 28 -13.78 -13.63 -19.44
CA GLY A 28 -14.55 -14.86 -19.56
C GLY A 28 -13.66 -16.11 -19.48
N GLU A 29 -14.27 -17.30 -19.44
CA GLU A 29 -13.54 -18.58 -19.56
C GLU A 29 -12.74 -18.70 -20.86
N ASP A 30 -13.11 -17.97 -21.90
CA ASP A 30 -12.39 -17.87 -23.17
C ASP A 30 -11.22 -16.86 -23.13
N LEU A 31 -10.88 -16.35 -21.93
CA LEU A 31 -9.86 -15.34 -21.67
C LEU A 31 -10.08 -14.02 -22.40
N LYS A 32 -11.31 -13.76 -22.89
CA LYS A 32 -11.67 -12.48 -23.50
C LYS A 32 -12.21 -11.51 -22.46
N PRO A 33 -11.89 -10.21 -22.55
CA PRO A 33 -12.44 -9.21 -21.64
C PRO A 33 -13.96 -9.11 -21.82
N ILE A 34 -14.68 -8.82 -20.73
CA ILE A 34 -16.13 -8.59 -20.74
C ILE A 34 -16.40 -7.11 -20.44
N PRO A 35 -16.59 -6.27 -21.46
CA PRO A 35 -16.79 -4.83 -21.30
C PRO A 35 -18.07 -4.50 -20.52
N GLY A 36 -18.03 -3.48 -19.66
CA GLY A 36 -19.22 -2.94 -19.00
C GLY A 36 -19.83 -3.83 -17.91
N LEU A 37 -19.27 -5.01 -17.64
CA LEU A 37 -19.66 -5.85 -16.52
C LEU A 37 -19.33 -5.13 -15.21
N ALA A 38 -20.24 -5.17 -14.24
CA ALA A 38 -20.05 -4.58 -12.93
C ALA A 38 -19.84 -5.66 -11.86
N LEU A 39 -18.90 -5.42 -10.95
CA LEU A 39 -18.58 -6.35 -9.87
C LEU A 39 -18.22 -5.65 -8.56
N SER A 40 -18.37 -6.35 -7.46
CA SER A 40 -18.01 -5.94 -6.11
C SER A 40 -16.98 -6.89 -5.53
N VAL A 41 -16.00 -6.34 -4.83
CA VAL A 41 -14.97 -7.10 -4.10
C VAL A 41 -15.35 -7.08 -2.61
N ASN A 42 -15.41 -8.27 -1.99
CA ASN A 42 -15.89 -8.50 -0.62
C ASN A 42 -17.31 -7.96 -0.37
N SER A 43 -17.40 -6.84 0.36
CA SER A 43 -18.63 -6.12 0.70
C SER A 43 -18.61 -4.68 0.19
N GLY A 44 -17.71 -4.37 -0.75
CA GLY A 44 -17.58 -3.05 -1.36
C GLY A 44 -18.68 -2.74 -2.37
N GLU A 45 -18.67 -1.52 -2.89
CA GLU A 45 -19.60 -1.08 -3.93
C GLU A 45 -19.35 -1.80 -5.26
N TYR A 46 -20.37 -1.82 -6.13
CA TYR A 46 -20.23 -2.34 -7.49
C TYR A 46 -19.49 -1.33 -8.36
N ILE A 47 -18.51 -1.82 -9.12
CA ILE A 47 -17.68 -1.02 -10.02
C ILE A 47 -17.85 -1.56 -11.43
N SER A 48 -18.18 -0.66 -12.36
CA SER A 48 -18.27 -0.98 -13.78
C SER A 48 -16.90 -1.03 -14.44
N LEU A 49 -16.66 -2.06 -15.23
CA LEU A 49 -15.44 -2.22 -16.01
C LEU A 49 -15.47 -1.40 -17.31
N ASP A 50 -14.30 -0.98 -17.75
CA ASP A 50 -14.11 -0.27 -19.02
C ASP A 50 -14.26 -1.19 -20.25
N LYS A 51 -13.98 -0.65 -21.45
CA LYS A 51 -14.04 -1.40 -22.73
C LYS A 51 -13.03 -2.54 -22.82
N LYS A 52 -11.99 -2.55 -21.97
CA LYS A 52 -10.95 -3.58 -21.90
C LYS A 52 -11.19 -4.56 -20.73
N GLY A 53 -12.32 -4.46 -20.01
CA GLY A 53 -12.62 -5.32 -18.87
C GLY A 53 -11.79 -4.97 -17.63
N ILE A 54 -11.36 -3.71 -17.49
CA ILE A 54 -10.48 -3.23 -16.42
C ILE A 54 -11.20 -2.18 -15.57
N ALA A 55 -10.94 -2.19 -14.25
CA ALA A 55 -11.30 -1.10 -13.33
C ALA A 55 -10.21 -0.91 -12.26
N PHE A 56 -10.21 0.23 -11.60
CA PHE A 56 -9.33 0.51 -10.46
C PHE A 56 -10.17 0.71 -9.19
N ILE A 57 -9.77 0.07 -8.10
CA ILE A 57 -10.41 0.21 -6.79
C ILE A 57 -9.35 0.52 -5.73
N GLU A 58 -9.71 1.28 -4.71
CA GLU A 58 -8.91 1.41 -3.49
C GLU A 58 -9.33 0.37 -2.46
N LEU A 59 -8.46 -0.59 -2.15
CA LEU A 59 -8.68 -1.60 -1.11
C LEU A 59 -7.85 -1.28 0.13
N GLY A 60 -8.47 -1.28 1.31
CA GLY A 60 -7.78 -1.13 2.59
C GLY A 60 -7.21 -2.46 3.12
N ASP A 61 -6.45 -2.40 4.22
CA ASP A 61 -5.88 -3.59 4.87
C ASP A 61 -6.96 -4.60 5.34
N ASN A 62 -8.20 -4.15 5.57
CA ASN A 62 -9.33 -5.02 5.93
C ASN A 62 -10.00 -5.68 4.72
N ASP A 63 -9.76 -5.18 3.51
CA ASP A 63 -10.32 -5.72 2.27
C ASP A 63 -9.39 -6.77 1.62
N LEU A 64 -8.19 -6.95 2.17
CA LEU A 64 -7.25 -8.00 1.79
C LEU A 64 -7.13 -9.02 2.95
N PRO A 65 -7.10 -10.33 2.66
CA PRO A 65 -7.20 -10.95 1.33
C PRO A 65 -8.61 -10.83 0.74
N VAL A 66 -8.71 -10.87 -0.60
CA VAL A 66 -9.99 -10.91 -1.30
C VAL A 66 -10.70 -12.23 -0.98
N LYS A 67 -11.78 -12.16 -0.21
CA LYS A 67 -12.57 -13.30 0.27
C LYS A 67 -13.72 -13.64 -0.66
N ASN A 68 -14.28 -12.64 -1.34
CA ASN A 68 -15.46 -12.82 -2.18
C ASN A 68 -15.46 -11.84 -3.35
N ILE A 69 -16.06 -12.25 -4.47
CA ILE A 69 -16.34 -11.38 -5.61
C ILE A 69 -17.79 -11.60 -6.00
N LYS A 70 -18.54 -10.51 -6.19
CA LYS A 70 -19.93 -10.54 -6.65
C LYS A 70 -20.01 -9.90 -8.02
N VAL A 71 -20.67 -10.54 -8.96
CA VAL A 71 -20.91 -10.01 -10.30
C VAL A 71 -22.37 -9.55 -10.38
N GLN A 72 -22.61 -8.35 -10.92
CA GLN A 72 -23.95 -7.77 -10.97
C GLN A 72 -24.85 -8.47 -11.99
N ASP A 73 -24.27 -9.01 -13.07
CA ASP A 73 -25.00 -9.79 -14.07
C ASP A 73 -25.48 -11.12 -13.47
N SER A 74 -26.79 -11.34 -13.45
CA SER A 74 -27.42 -12.51 -12.87
C SER A 74 -27.07 -13.81 -13.61
N SER A 75 -26.64 -13.75 -14.87
CA SER A 75 -26.27 -14.89 -15.71
C SER A 75 -24.82 -15.37 -15.54
N LEU A 76 -23.97 -14.56 -14.89
CA LEU A 76 -22.54 -14.81 -14.73
C LEU A 76 -22.16 -15.02 -13.25
N GLU A 77 -21.10 -15.77 -13.01
CA GLU A 77 -20.47 -15.91 -11.69
C GLU A 77 -18.94 -15.87 -11.78
N PRO A 78 -18.24 -15.51 -10.70
CA PRO A 78 -16.78 -15.64 -10.66
C PRO A 78 -16.39 -17.12 -10.54
N ALA A 79 -15.66 -17.60 -11.54
CA ALA A 79 -15.10 -18.95 -11.59
C ALA A 79 -13.84 -19.07 -10.73
N SER A 80 -12.96 -18.06 -10.79
CA SER A 80 -11.75 -17.98 -9.97
C SER A 80 -11.25 -16.54 -9.88
N TRP A 81 -10.41 -16.25 -8.88
CA TRP A 81 -9.68 -14.99 -8.83
C TRP A 81 -8.31 -15.17 -8.18
N ASN A 82 -7.37 -14.32 -8.58
CA ASN A 82 -6.04 -14.27 -8.01
C ASN A 82 -5.61 -12.81 -7.80
N TYR A 83 -5.11 -12.51 -6.61
CA TYR A 83 -4.54 -11.21 -6.29
C TYR A 83 -3.01 -11.33 -6.23
N SER A 84 -2.31 -10.72 -7.19
CA SER A 84 -0.86 -10.71 -7.22
C SER A 84 -0.32 -9.36 -7.69
N LYS A 85 0.72 -8.86 -7.02
CA LYS A 85 1.44 -7.61 -7.39
C LYS A 85 0.53 -6.39 -7.65
N GLY A 86 -0.60 -6.26 -6.95
CA GLY A 86 -1.53 -5.13 -7.10
C GLY A 86 -2.55 -5.28 -8.24
N VAL A 87 -2.61 -6.45 -8.87
CA VAL A 87 -3.62 -6.81 -9.87
C VAL A 87 -4.50 -7.94 -9.32
N LEU A 88 -5.82 -7.74 -9.37
CA LEU A 88 -6.84 -8.75 -9.10
C LEU A 88 -7.39 -9.26 -10.42
N GLU A 89 -6.95 -10.46 -10.83
CA GLU A 89 -7.47 -11.14 -12.01
C GLU A 89 -8.70 -11.96 -11.60
N VAL A 90 -9.82 -11.76 -12.31
CA VAL A 90 -11.09 -12.44 -12.05
C VAL A 90 -11.54 -13.13 -13.33
N ILE A 91 -11.69 -14.45 -13.28
CA ILE A 91 -12.31 -15.21 -14.36
C ILE A 91 -13.79 -15.36 -14.04
N VAL A 92 -14.66 -14.96 -14.94
CA VAL A 92 -16.11 -15.13 -14.83
C VAL A 92 -16.60 -16.14 -15.87
N ARG A 93 -17.63 -16.90 -15.49
CA ARG A 93 -18.26 -17.91 -16.35
C ARG A 93 -19.76 -17.79 -16.30
N LYS A 94 -20.44 -18.40 -17.28
CA LYS A 94 -21.90 -18.57 -17.19
C LYS A 94 -22.22 -19.49 -16.02
N LYS A 95 -23.22 -19.12 -15.22
CA LYS A 95 -23.71 -19.99 -14.14
C LYS A 95 -24.17 -21.33 -14.72
N SER A 96 -23.43 -22.38 -14.40
CA SER A 96 -23.77 -23.77 -14.73
C SER A 96 -24.38 -24.45 -13.50
N TYR A 97 -25.50 -23.92 -13.02
CA TYR A 97 -26.24 -24.41 -11.86
C TYR A 97 -27.69 -24.65 -12.24
N GLN A 98 -28.31 -25.63 -11.60
CA GLN A 98 -29.75 -25.78 -11.54
C GLN A 98 -30.27 -25.10 -10.27
N LEU A 99 -31.32 -24.29 -10.41
CA LEU A 99 -32.06 -23.76 -9.27
C LEU A 99 -33.02 -24.84 -8.77
N VAL A 100 -32.70 -25.44 -7.63
CA VAL A 100 -33.59 -26.39 -6.96
C VAL A 100 -34.46 -25.62 -5.99
N SER A 101 -35.77 -25.59 -6.26
CA SER A 101 -36.77 -24.98 -5.38
C SER A 101 -37.24 -25.98 -4.33
N LEU A 102 -37.21 -25.59 -3.05
CA LEU A 102 -37.77 -26.36 -1.95
C LEU A 102 -38.72 -25.51 -1.11
N ILE A 103 -39.66 -26.16 -0.42
CA ILE A 103 -40.55 -25.51 0.54
C ILE A 103 -40.18 -25.98 1.95
N VAL A 104 -39.85 -25.04 2.82
CA VAL A 104 -39.61 -25.25 4.25
C VAL A 104 -40.92 -24.99 4.98
N GLN A 105 -41.40 -25.97 5.73
CA GLN A 105 -42.67 -25.87 6.45
C GLN A 105 -42.59 -26.56 7.81
N TYR A 106 -43.39 -26.08 8.75
CA TYR A 106 -43.57 -26.71 10.05
C TYR A 106 -44.35 -28.02 9.94
N GLN A 107 -44.27 -28.86 10.97
CA GLN A 107 -45.02 -30.13 11.04
C GLN A 107 -46.55 -29.93 10.90
N ASP A 108 -47.08 -28.76 11.25
CA ASP A 108 -48.50 -28.38 11.08
C ASP A 108 -48.88 -27.94 9.67
N GLY A 109 -47.93 -27.97 8.71
CA GLY A 109 -48.13 -27.63 7.31
C GLY A 109 -48.03 -26.14 6.98
N LYS A 110 -47.73 -25.27 7.95
CA LYS A 110 -47.54 -23.83 7.68
C LYS A 110 -46.16 -23.54 7.11
N PRO A 111 -46.04 -22.59 6.16
CA PRO A 111 -44.73 -22.19 5.63
C PRO A 111 -43.87 -21.57 6.72
N ALA A 112 -42.63 -22.03 6.81
CA ALA A 112 -41.65 -21.47 7.73
C ALA A 112 -41.02 -20.24 7.07
N THR A 113 -41.38 -19.04 7.48
CA THR A 113 -40.96 -17.78 6.84
C THR A 113 -39.73 -17.17 7.52
N SER A 114 -38.84 -16.55 6.75
CA SER A 114 -37.60 -15.91 7.26
C SER A 114 -36.69 -16.84 8.07
N VAL A 115 -36.76 -18.15 7.84
CA VAL A 115 -35.92 -19.13 8.52
C VAL A 115 -34.63 -19.31 7.72
N ARG A 116 -33.48 -19.23 8.40
CA ARG A 116 -32.17 -19.46 7.78
C ARG A 116 -31.92 -20.96 7.64
N VAL A 117 -31.74 -21.40 6.40
CA VAL A 117 -31.44 -22.77 6.02
C VAL A 117 -30.03 -22.81 5.43
N THR A 118 -29.23 -23.72 5.94
CA THR A 118 -27.88 -24.00 5.43
C THR A 118 -27.92 -25.35 4.73
N TYR A 119 -27.61 -25.37 3.43
CA TYR A 119 -27.35 -26.58 2.67
C TYR A 119 -25.86 -26.92 2.74
N GLN A 120 -25.55 -28.17 3.12
CA GLN A 120 -24.21 -28.73 3.27
C GLN A 120 -23.97 -29.77 2.17
N GLY A 121 -23.66 -29.28 0.96
CA GLY A 121 -23.27 -30.09 -0.21
C GLY A 121 -21.77 -30.00 -0.49
N GLN A 122 -21.37 -29.96 -1.77
CA GLN A 122 -19.97 -29.68 -2.16
C GLN A 122 -19.50 -28.28 -1.71
N ARG A 123 -20.45 -27.35 -1.53
CA ARG A 123 -20.24 -26.04 -0.93
C ARG A 123 -21.36 -25.76 0.07
N GLU A 124 -21.04 -25.01 1.13
CA GLU A 124 -22.03 -24.57 2.10
C GLU A 124 -22.82 -23.36 1.53
N ILE A 125 -24.13 -23.50 1.42
CA ILE A 125 -25.02 -22.48 0.86
C ILE A 125 -26.03 -22.08 1.94
N GLN A 126 -26.08 -20.80 2.29
CA GLN A 126 -27.05 -20.28 3.26
C GLN A 126 -28.11 -19.44 2.55
N VAL A 127 -29.38 -19.78 2.74
CA VAL A 127 -30.54 -19.09 2.17
C VAL A 127 -31.61 -18.89 3.24
N SER A 128 -32.42 -17.85 3.09
CA SER A 128 -33.57 -17.61 3.95
C SER A 128 -34.86 -17.89 3.19
N SER A 129 -35.82 -18.51 3.86
CA SER A 129 -37.13 -18.79 3.26
C SER A 129 -37.97 -17.52 3.08
N ASP A 130 -38.69 -17.45 1.97
CA ASP A 130 -39.61 -16.36 1.66
C ASP A 130 -40.92 -16.44 2.48
N ASN A 131 -41.87 -15.55 2.18
CA ASN A 131 -43.17 -15.48 2.86
C ASN A 131 -44.06 -16.72 2.61
N LEU A 132 -43.69 -17.58 1.65
CA LEU A 132 -44.34 -18.84 1.31
C LEU A 132 -43.50 -20.05 1.75
N GLY A 133 -42.43 -19.83 2.52
CA GLY A 133 -41.51 -20.86 2.98
C GLY A 133 -40.59 -21.39 1.88
N ARG A 134 -40.56 -20.79 0.68
CA ARG A 134 -39.76 -21.26 -0.44
C ARG A 134 -38.31 -20.83 -0.27
N ILE A 135 -37.42 -21.75 -0.62
CA ILE A 135 -35.98 -21.50 -0.76
C ILE A 135 -35.54 -21.92 -2.16
N GLU A 136 -34.63 -21.15 -2.75
CA GLU A 136 -34.00 -21.48 -4.02
C GLU A 136 -32.52 -21.82 -3.77
N LEU A 137 -32.14 -23.06 -4.06
CA LEU A 137 -30.76 -23.52 -3.92
C LEU A 137 -30.07 -23.55 -5.29
N PRO A 138 -29.03 -22.75 -5.51
CA PRO A 138 -28.21 -22.85 -6.71
C PRO A 138 -27.25 -24.04 -6.57
N LEU A 139 -27.57 -25.18 -7.18
CA LEU A 139 -26.75 -26.40 -7.13
C LEU A 139 -26.03 -26.66 -8.45
N PRO A 140 -24.78 -27.16 -8.44
CA PRO A 140 -24.10 -27.63 -9.65
C PRO A 140 -24.96 -28.63 -10.44
N LEU A 141 -24.83 -28.66 -11.77
CA LEU A 141 -25.61 -29.56 -12.65
C LEU A 141 -25.46 -31.06 -12.31
N ASN A 142 -24.38 -31.45 -11.62
CA ASN A 142 -24.09 -32.80 -11.17
C ASN A 142 -24.45 -33.07 -9.70
N GLU A 143 -25.06 -32.10 -9.01
CA GLU A 143 -25.42 -32.18 -7.60
C GLU A 143 -26.93 -32.00 -7.42
N SER A 144 -27.53 -32.91 -6.64
CA SER A 144 -28.96 -32.91 -6.35
C SER A 144 -29.19 -33.06 -4.86
N VAL A 145 -30.25 -32.43 -4.35
CA VAL A 145 -30.73 -32.67 -2.99
C VAL A 145 -31.27 -34.09 -2.90
N SER A 146 -30.58 -34.92 -2.11
CA SER A 146 -30.86 -36.36 -1.98
C SER A 146 -31.22 -36.76 -0.56
N ALA A 147 -30.81 -36.00 0.47
CA ALA A 147 -31.04 -36.36 1.86
C ALA A 147 -31.27 -35.15 2.78
N LYS A 148 -32.11 -35.34 3.80
CA LYS A 148 -32.36 -34.34 4.86
C LYS A 148 -31.11 -33.95 5.67
N THR A 149 -30.10 -34.83 5.70
CA THR A 149 -28.82 -34.61 6.38
C THR A 149 -27.97 -33.55 5.71
N GLN A 150 -28.29 -33.18 4.46
CA GLN A 150 -27.62 -32.09 3.74
C GLN A 150 -28.11 -30.72 4.21
N PHE A 151 -28.95 -30.63 5.25
CA PHE A 151 -29.53 -29.37 5.70
C PHE A 151 -29.32 -29.15 7.20
N THR A 152 -29.12 -27.89 7.59
CA THR A 152 -29.29 -27.41 8.96
C THR A 152 -30.18 -26.18 8.95
N VAL A 153 -31.07 -26.06 9.94
CA VAL A 153 -32.06 -24.98 10.02
C VAL A 153 -31.91 -24.30 11.37
N GLU A 154 -31.65 -22.99 11.37
CA GLU A 154 -31.32 -22.26 12.59
C GLU A 154 -32.50 -22.30 13.59
N GLY A 155 -32.26 -22.81 14.80
CA GLY A 155 -33.26 -22.93 15.86
C GLY A 155 -34.32 -24.03 15.67
N HIS A 156 -34.17 -24.90 14.67
CA HIS A 156 -35.16 -25.92 14.33
C HIS A 156 -34.50 -27.28 14.09
N ARG A 157 -35.20 -28.36 14.45
CA ARG A 157 -34.83 -29.75 14.13
C ARG A 157 -35.51 -30.16 12.82
N ILE A 158 -34.76 -30.81 11.93
CA ILE A 158 -35.29 -31.31 10.66
C ILE A 158 -35.89 -32.70 10.89
N LEU A 159 -37.18 -32.85 10.58
CA LEU A 159 -37.90 -34.11 10.72
C LEU A 159 -37.72 -34.99 9.49
N GLU A 160 -38.02 -34.45 8.31
CA GLU A 160 -38.08 -35.21 7.06
C GLU A 160 -37.86 -34.33 5.82
N LEU A 161 -37.39 -34.95 4.74
CA LEU A 161 -37.38 -34.36 3.40
C LEU A 161 -38.32 -35.21 2.52
N LEU A 162 -39.42 -34.61 2.09
CA LEU A 162 -40.40 -35.27 1.21
C LEU A 162 -40.06 -34.98 -0.25
N ASN A 163 -39.82 -36.04 -1.02
CA ASN A 163 -39.56 -35.95 -2.45
C ASN A 163 -40.90 -36.03 -3.22
N GLY A 164 -41.22 -34.98 -4.00
CA GLY A 164 -42.40 -34.86 -4.87
C GLY A 164 -42.13 -33.83 -5.98
N ASP A 165 -43.15 -33.35 -6.70
CA ASP A 165 -42.99 -32.33 -7.77
C ASP A 165 -42.23 -31.08 -7.32
N ILE A 166 -42.35 -30.73 -6.03
CA ILE A 166 -41.51 -29.77 -5.32
C ILE A 166 -41.08 -30.42 -4.01
N GLN A 167 -39.78 -30.48 -3.73
CA GLN A 167 -39.25 -31.07 -2.50
C GLN A 167 -39.66 -30.23 -1.28
N ARG A 168 -40.05 -30.88 -0.18
CA ARG A 168 -40.47 -30.20 1.05
C ARG A 168 -39.60 -30.61 2.25
N LEU A 169 -39.07 -29.63 2.96
CA LEU A 169 -38.28 -29.82 4.18
C LEU A 169 -39.17 -29.55 5.40
N ILE A 170 -39.43 -30.60 6.19
CA ILE A 170 -40.29 -30.51 7.38
C ILE A 170 -39.43 -30.21 8.60
N ILE A 171 -39.75 -29.13 9.31
CA ILE A 171 -39.01 -28.67 10.48
C ILE A 171 -39.89 -28.60 11.73
N GLU A 172 -39.26 -28.74 12.90
CA GLU A 172 -39.86 -28.59 14.22
C GLU A 172 -39.04 -27.59 15.04
N ALA A 173 -39.70 -26.67 15.73
CA ALA A 173 -39.00 -25.72 16.60
C ALA A 173 -38.37 -26.45 17.79
N ILE A 174 -37.09 -26.18 18.07
CA ILE A 174 -36.45 -26.71 19.28
C ILE A 174 -37.03 -25.91 20.47
N PRO A 175 -37.60 -26.57 21.50
CA PRO A 175 -38.09 -25.87 22.68
C PRO A 175 -36.94 -25.09 23.33
N ARG A 176 -37.05 -23.76 23.37
CA ARG A 176 -36.15 -22.91 24.16
C ARG A 176 -36.55 -23.04 25.63
N GLU A 177 -35.67 -23.56 26.48
CA GLU A 177 -35.70 -23.19 27.90
C GLU A 177 -35.55 -21.67 27.99
N LEU A 178 -36.46 -21.03 28.72
CA LEU A 178 -36.49 -19.59 28.89
C LEU A 178 -35.24 -19.15 29.65
N THR A 179 -34.27 -18.56 28.94
CA THR A 179 -33.41 -17.53 29.51
C THR A 179 -33.84 -16.21 28.91
N THR A 180 -34.70 -15.51 29.64
CA THR A 180 -35.12 -14.14 29.35
C THR A 180 -33.94 -13.20 29.54
N THR A 181 -33.46 -12.59 28.47
CA THR A 181 -32.80 -11.28 28.54
C THR A 181 -33.49 -10.39 27.52
N GLN A 182 -34.38 -9.54 28.04
CA GLN A 182 -35.06 -8.51 27.28
C GLN A 182 -34.07 -7.38 27.00
N THR A 183 -33.95 -7.05 25.73
CA THR A 183 -33.41 -5.79 25.22
C THR A 183 -34.44 -4.69 25.50
N GLN A 184 -34.04 -3.64 26.22
CA GLN A 184 -34.72 -2.34 26.17
C GLN A 184 -33.71 -1.27 25.78
N THR A 185 -33.99 -0.65 24.63
CA THR A 185 -33.62 0.70 24.23
C THR A 185 -33.84 1.72 25.35
N ALA A 186 -32.86 2.59 25.62
CA ALA A 186 -33.10 3.90 26.22
C ALA A 186 -31.96 4.90 25.96
N ALA A 187 -32.40 6.05 25.46
CA ALA A 187 -31.92 7.42 25.66
C ALA A 187 -30.66 7.71 26.51
N SER A 188 -29.91 8.68 25.98
CA SER A 188 -28.97 9.58 26.65
C SER A 188 -29.31 9.90 28.11
N SER A 189 -28.36 9.68 29.01
CA SER A 189 -28.36 10.28 30.36
C SER A 189 -26.95 10.74 30.74
N SER A 190 -26.90 12.00 31.20
CA SER A 190 -25.75 12.66 31.81
C SER A 190 -25.48 12.09 33.20
N VAL A 191 -24.23 11.71 33.48
CA VAL A 191 -23.78 11.22 34.79
C VAL A 191 -23.59 12.40 35.76
N LYS A 192 -24.29 12.37 36.89
CA LYS A 192 -23.98 13.19 38.09
C LYS A 192 -23.00 12.40 38.98
N LEU A 193 -21.89 13.01 39.37
CA LEU A 193 -21.00 12.49 40.41
C LEU A 193 -21.64 12.65 41.81
N ASP A 194 -21.50 11.62 42.64
CA ASP A 194 -21.98 11.59 44.03
C ASP A 194 -20.78 11.67 44.99
N ALA A 195 -20.66 12.76 45.75
CA ALA A 195 -19.47 13.13 46.53
C ALA A 195 -19.32 12.35 47.87
N ARG A 196 -20.14 11.32 48.10
CA ARG A 196 -20.17 10.53 49.35
C ARG A 196 -19.32 9.26 49.31
N SER A 197 -18.64 8.95 48.21
CA SER A 197 -17.92 7.67 48.02
C SER A 197 -16.40 7.72 48.22
N LEU A 198 -15.86 8.75 48.89
CA LEU A 198 -14.41 9.01 49.01
C LEU A 198 -13.92 8.88 50.46
N ASP A 199 -13.79 7.63 50.94
CA ASP A 199 -13.47 7.33 52.35
C ASP A 199 -12.12 6.62 52.56
N ASN A 200 -11.24 6.46 51.56
CA ASN A 200 -9.93 5.82 51.76
C ASN A 200 -8.79 6.26 50.80
N VAL A 201 -7.54 5.97 51.16
CA VAL A 201 -6.34 6.29 50.35
C VAL A 201 -6.34 5.58 48.98
N LYS A 202 -7.11 4.50 48.84
CA LYS A 202 -7.38 3.85 47.54
C LYS A 202 -8.19 4.73 46.60
N SER A 203 -9.02 5.63 47.14
CA SER A 203 -9.83 6.59 46.40
C SER A 203 -9.01 7.74 45.77
N LEU A 204 -7.76 7.97 46.18
CA LEU A 204 -6.88 9.00 45.58
C LEU A 204 -6.42 8.64 44.15
N SER A 205 -6.33 7.34 43.82
CA SER A 205 -5.99 6.87 42.46
C SER A 205 -7.17 7.04 41.48
N GLU A 206 -8.39 6.87 41.98
CA GLU A 206 -9.64 7.13 41.24
C GLU A 206 -9.91 8.63 41.09
N LEU A 207 -9.55 9.44 42.09
CA LEU A 207 -9.63 10.90 42.05
C LEU A 207 -8.58 11.51 41.10
N PHE A 208 -7.36 10.95 41.03
CA PHE A 208 -6.35 11.37 40.04
C PHE A 208 -6.72 11.01 38.60
N SER A 209 -7.52 9.95 38.40
CA SER A 209 -8.02 9.56 37.08
C SER A 209 -9.14 10.48 36.57
N SER A 210 -9.83 11.19 37.48
CA SER A 210 -10.94 12.11 37.18
C SER A 210 -10.56 13.61 37.17
N ILE A 211 -9.36 13.98 37.62
CA ILE A 211 -8.82 15.36 37.60
C ILE A 211 -8.53 15.92 36.18
N GLY A 212 -8.70 15.11 35.13
CA GLY A 212 -8.57 15.55 33.74
C GLY A 212 -9.50 16.70 33.32
N GLU A 213 -10.52 17.04 34.12
CA GLU A 213 -11.52 18.08 33.84
C GLU A 213 -11.67 19.13 34.97
N TYR A 214 -10.57 19.52 35.64
CA TYR A 214 -10.62 20.56 36.69
C TYR A 214 -11.19 21.92 36.20
N THR A 215 -11.17 22.15 34.88
CA THR A 215 -11.73 23.34 34.23
C THR A 215 -13.26 23.30 34.03
N GLN A 216 -13.94 22.17 34.26
CA GLN A 216 -15.39 22.01 34.05
C GLN A 216 -16.22 21.89 35.33
N LEU A 217 -15.59 21.94 36.52
CA LEU A 217 -16.28 21.88 37.81
C LEU A 217 -16.87 23.24 38.23
N SER A 218 -18.03 23.22 38.89
CA SER A 218 -18.64 24.44 39.44
C SER A 218 -17.81 25.00 40.62
N GLU A 219 -17.87 26.31 40.85
CA GLU A 219 -17.18 26.98 41.98
C GLU A 219 -17.49 26.36 43.35
N ASN A 220 -18.69 25.79 43.51
CA ASN A 220 -19.13 25.19 44.76
C ASN A 220 -18.49 23.81 44.99
N ASP A 221 -18.27 23.03 43.93
CA ASP A 221 -17.64 21.71 44.00
C ASP A 221 -16.13 21.83 44.24
N LYS A 222 -15.49 22.90 43.73
CA LYS A 222 -14.08 23.22 44.00
C LYS A 222 -13.83 23.55 45.47
N ARG A 223 -14.69 24.34 46.10
CA ARG A 223 -14.60 24.66 47.54
C ARG A 223 -14.73 23.42 48.42
N GLN A 224 -15.67 22.53 48.11
CA GLN A 224 -15.84 21.29 48.89
C GLN A 224 -14.62 20.36 48.80
N LEU A 225 -13.92 20.35 47.65
CA LEU A 225 -12.68 19.61 47.47
C LEU A 225 -11.53 20.21 48.30
N ASP A 226 -11.36 21.53 48.29
CA ASP A 226 -10.29 22.22 49.04
C ASP A 226 -10.45 22.04 50.56
N ASP A 227 -11.69 22.14 51.08
CA ASP A 227 -11.97 21.92 52.51
C ASP A 227 -11.65 20.48 52.94
N LYS A 228 -11.95 19.49 52.08
CA LYS A 228 -11.65 18.08 52.34
C LYS A 228 -10.15 17.78 52.30
N PHE A 229 -9.40 18.44 51.41
CA PHE A 229 -7.93 18.35 51.35
C PHE A 229 -7.26 18.95 52.58
N ALA A 230 -7.76 20.08 53.09
CA ALA A 230 -7.26 20.69 54.32
C ALA A 230 -7.46 19.79 55.54
N GLN A 231 -8.59 19.08 55.59
CA GLN A 231 -8.92 18.14 56.67
C GLN A 231 -7.99 16.91 56.70
N LEU A 232 -7.70 16.31 55.54
CA LEU A 232 -6.77 15.16 55.42
C LEU A 232 -5.31 15.56 55.73
N PHE A 233 -4.91 16.78 55.38
CA PHE A 233 -3.57 17.28 55.70
C PHE A 233 -3.36 17.51 57.21
N ALA A 234 -4.42 17.85 57.94
CA ALA A 234 -4.39 17.99 59.39
C ALA A 234 -4.22 16.64 60.11
N GLU A 235 -4.90 15.58 59.66
CA GLU A 235 -4.77 14.23 60.22
C GLU A 235 -3.36 13.62 60.05
N VAL A 236 -2.73 13.85 58.89
CA VAL A 236 -1.34 13.38 58.64
C VAL A 236 -0.35 14.12 59.54
N LYS A 237 -0.55 15.42 59.78
CA LYS A 237 0.30 16.23 60.67
C LYS A 237 0.22 15.78 62.12
N ASP A 238 -0.97 15.45 62.62
CA ASP A 238 -1.16 14.94 63.99
C ASP A 238 -0.52 13.54 64.18
N SER A 239 -0.53 12.68 63.15
CA SER A 239 0.13 11.37 63.19
C SER A 239 1.67 11.46 63.27
N ILE A 240 2.26 12.52 62.71
CA ILE A 240 3.71 12.76 62.73
C ILE A 240 4.13 13.35 64.09
N VAL A 241 3.30 14.20 64.69
CA VAL A 241 3.55 14.78 66.02
C VAL A 241 3.48 13.70 67.12
N GLN A 242 2.55 12.74 67.03
CA GLN A 242 2.48 11.61 67.97
C GLN A 242 3.74 10.71 67.94
N ARG A 243 4.45 10.62 66.81
CA ARG A 243 5.70 9.85 66.68
C ARG A 243 6.90 10.50 67.39
N GLN A 244 6.97 11.83 67.43
CA GLN A 244 8.04 12.55 68.15
C GLN A 244 7.93 12.36 69.67
N THR A 245 6.71 12.34 70.22
CA THR A 245 6.47 12.13 71.65
C THR A 245 6.83 10.71 72.14
N TYR A 246 6.83 9.73 71.23
CA TYR A 246 7.18 8.34 71.52
C TYR A 246 8.70 8.13 71.61
N LEU A 247 9.48 8.83 70.77
CA LEU A 247 10.93 8.74 70.75
C LEU A 247 11.58 9.45 71.96
N ASP A 248 10.98 10.52 72.47
CA ASP A 248 11.46 11.22 73.68
C ASP A 248 11.32 10.37 74.96
N ARG A 249 10.35 9.44 75.02
CA ARG A 249 10.19 8.55 76.19
C ARG A 249 11.18 7.40 76.25
N ILE A 250 11.72 6.98 75.11
CA ILE A 250 12.62 5.80 75.01
C ILE A 250 14.08 6.18 75.35
N SER A 251 14.50 7.43 75.14
CA SER A 251 15.92 7.82 75.33
C SER A 251 16.34 8.10 76.78
N ASN A 252 15.43 8.07 77.76
CA ASN A 252 15.68 8.53 79.12
C ASN A 252 16.35 7.45 80.01
N THR A 253 17.53 7.00 79.63
CA THR A 253 18.44 6.19 80.47
C THR A 253 18.93 6.93 81.72
N SER A 254 18.74 8.25 81.78
CA SER A 254 19.00 9.09 82.95
C SER A 254 18.15 8.71 84.15
N VAL A 255 16.88 8.33 83.95
CA VAL A 255 15.92 8.02 85.02
C VAL A 255 16.30 6.74 85.76
N VAL A 256 16.73 5.70 85.05
CA VAL A 256 17.19 4.44 85.67
C VAL A 256 18.50 4.65 86.44
N ASN A 257 19.41 5.47 85.91
CA ASN A 257 20.66 5.83 86.61
C ASN A 257 20.40 6.68 87.85
N GLU A 258 19.44 7.60 87.80
CA GLU A 258 19.06 8.45 88.92
C GLU A 258 18.33 7.64 90.01
N ASP A 259 17.42 6.74 89.63
CA ASP A 259 16.75 5.80 90.53
C ASP A 259 17.76 4.89 91.25
N ILE A 260 18.74 4.31 90.54
CA ILE A 260 19.81 3.47 91.12
C ILE A 260 20.72 4.29 92.06
N LYS A 261 21.08 5.52 91.66
CA LYS A 261 21.92 6.40 92.47
C LYS A 261 21.21 6.86 93.75
N ASN A 262 19.91 7.13 93.67
CA ASN A 262 19.07 7.45 94.82
C ASN A 262 18.96 6.24 95.76
N LEU A 263 18.79 5.03 95.22
CA LEU A 263 18.80 3.77 95.98
C LEU A 263 20.12 3.59 96.75
N LEU A 264 21.26 3.75 96.08
CA LEU A 264 22.58 3.63 96.70
C LEU A 264 22.84 4.69 97.78
N ASN A 265 22.40 5.92 97.55
CA ASN A 265 22.50 7.00 98.53
C ASN A 265 21.59 6.76 99.74
N GLN A 266 20.38 6.26 99.53
CA GLN A 266 19.44 5.91 100.58
C GLN A 266 19.99 4.76 101.45
N VAL A 267 20.45 3.67 100.82
CA VAL A 267 21.12 2.54 101.50
C VAL A 267 22.32 3.03 102.32
N GLY A 268 23.18 3.88 101.75
CA GLY A 268 24.35 4.42 102.46
C GLY A 268 24.04 5.44 103.57
N SER A 269 22.83 6.02 103.59
CA SER A 269 22.35 6.89 104.68
C SER A 269 21.70 6.09 105.80
N GLU A 270 20.94 5.04 105.45
CA GLU A 270 20.30 4.13 106.40
C GLU A 270 21.31 3.25 107.13
N ASP A 271 22.39 2.80 106.46
CA ASP A 271 23.46 2.01 107.09
C ASP A 271 24.17 2.83 108.20
N ARG A 272 24.32 4.15 107.98
CA ARG A 272 24.84 5.07 109.02
C ARG A 272 23.88 5.25 110.19
N LEU A 273 22.57 5.35 109.91
CA LEU A 273 21.54 5.45 110.94
C LEU A 273 21.46 4.16 111.78
N LEU A 274 21.53 2.99 111.15
CA LEU A 274 21.56 1.69 111.83
C LEU A 274 22.81 1.53 112.70
N GLN A 275 23.98 1.98 112.25
CA GLN A 275 25.19 2.01 113.08
C GLN A 275 25.01 2.90 114.33
N GLN A 276 24.43 4.09 114.16
CA GLN A 276 24.19 5.02 115.26
C GLN A 276 23.18 4.46 116.27
N GLN A 277 22.08 3.86 115.80
CA GLN A 277 21.10 3.20 116.68
C GLN A 277 21.69 1.99 117.40
N ARG A 278 22.59 1.23 116.76
CA ARG A 278 23.29 0.11 117.39
C ARG A 278 24.23 0.59 118.51
N GLU A 279 24.93 1.70 118.31
CA GLU A 279 25.72 2.33 119.37
C GLU A 279 24.85 2.79 120.54
N GLU A 280 23.72 3.45 120.27
CA GLU A 280 22.79 3.90 121.31
C GLU A 280 22.19 2.74 122.11
N PHE A 281 21.83 1.65 121.42
CA PHE A 281 21.35 0.42 122.03
C PHE A 281 22.41 -0.24 122.92
N ASN A 282 23.65 -0.36 122.44
CA ASN A 282 24.77 -0.91 123.21
C ASN A 282 25.09 -0.05 124.45
N ASN A 283 25.04 1.27 124.32
CA ASN A 283 25.23 2.19 125.45
C ASN A 283 24.14 2.00 126.51
N LYS A 284 22.88 1.80 126.09
CA LYS A 284 21.76 1.52 127.00
C LYS A 284 21.90 0.18 127.71
N ILE A 285 22.36 -0.86 127.01
CA ILE A 285 22.72 -2.15 127.62
C ILE A 285 23.81 -1.95 128.68
N ALA A 286 24.89 -1.22 128.36
CA ALA A 286 25.98 -0.98 129.30
C ALA A 286 25.52 -0.23 130.57
N VAL A 287 24.58 0.72 130.44
CA VAL A 287 23.97 1.43 131.59
C VAL A 287 23.14 0.47 132.44
N ILE A 288 22.34 -0.39 131.82
CA ILE A 288 21.51 -1.40 132.52
C ILE A 288 22.40 -2.44 133.22
N GLU A 289 23.43 -2.95 132.54
CA GLU A 289 24.41 -3.87 133.11
C GLU A 289 25.15 -3.25 134.29
N SER A 290 25.58 -1.99 134.19
CA SER A 290 26.22 -1.27 135.30
C SER A 290 25.29 -1.16 136.52
N LYS A 291 23.99 -0.93 136.32
CA LYS A 291 23.00 -0.82 137.41
C LYS A 291 22.63 -2.19 138.00
N LEU A 292 22.62 -3.25 137.19
CA LEU A 292 22.37 -4.62 137.66
C LEU A 292 23.56 -5.19 138.44
N ASN A 293 24.79 -4.91 138.01
CA ASN A 293 26.03 -5.37 138.65
C ASN A 293 26.26 -4.77 140.04
N SER A 294 25.69 -3.61 140.36
CA SER A 294 25.70 -3.04 141.72
C SER A 294 24.86 -3.80 142.76
N GLY A 295 24.11 -4.82 142.34
CA GLY A 295 23.30 -5.68 143.20
C GLY A 295 21.88 -5.16 143.39
N PHE A 296 20.87 -5.92 142.96
CA PHE A 296 19.47 -5.48 142.97
C PHE A 296 18.93 -5.12 144.37
N SER A 297 19.51 -5.71 145.41
CA SER A 297 19.15 -5.50 146.82
C SER A 297 19.69 -4.21 147.44
N THR A 298 20.63 -3.50 146.80
CA THR A 298 21.25 -2.26 147.30
C THR A 298 20.72 -0.98 146.62
N LEU A 299 19.90 -1.12 145.57
CA LEU A 299 19.31 -0.01 144.80
C LEU A 299 18.09 0.60 145.50
N SER A 300 17.99 1.92 145.51
CA SER A 300 16.83 2.68 146.00
C SER A 300 15.59 2.49 145.13
N GLN A 301 14.40 2.80 145.66
CA GLN A 301 13.14 2.67 144.92
C GLN A 301 13.10 3.54 143.64
N ALA A 302 13.77 4.69 143.65
CA ALA A 302 13.90 5.56 142.48
C ALA A 302 14.80 4.93 141.40
N GLU A 303 15.89 4.27 141.79
CA GLU A 303 16.82 3.60 140.86
C GLU A 303 16.19 2.35 140.24
N ARG A 304 15.38 1.58 141.00
CA ARG A 304 14.63 0.44 140.46
C ARG A 304 13.58 0.86 139.44
N LYS A 305 12.90 2.00 139.67
CA LYS A 305 11.97 2.57 138.69
C LYS A 305 12.72 3.02 137.43
N GLY A 306 13.86 3.71 137.58
CA GLY A 306 14.70 4.10 136.45
C GLY A 306 15.23 2.91 135.64
N LEU A 307 15.56 1.78 136.28
CA LEU A 307 15.96 0.56 135.58
C LEU A 307 14.81 -0.05 134.77
N LEU A 308 13.59 -0.04 135.30
CA LEU A 308 12.41 -0.52 134.59
C LEU A 308 12.07 0.40 133.40
N ASP A 309 12.20 1.72 133.59
CA ASP A 309 12.02 2.70 132.52
C ASP A 309 13.08 2.52 131.42
N ASP A 310 14.34 2.24 131.79
CA ASP A 310 15.43 1.94 130.86
C ASP A 310 15.19 0.63 130.09
N LEU A 311 14.70 -0.42 130.76
CA LEU A 311 14.35 -1.71 130.12
C LEU A 311 13.16 -1.58 129.16
N ASN A 312 12.11 -0.86 129.55
CA ASN A 312 10.96 -0.58 128.67
C ASN A 312 11.39 0.28 127.47
N ALA A 313 12.29 1.25 127.67
CA ALA A 313 12.85 2.03 126.58
C ALA A 313 13.72 1.16 125.64
N LEU A 314 14.41 0.15 126.17
CA LEU A 314 15.19 -0.79 125.38
C LEU A 314 14.30 -1.73 124.56
N GLU A 315 13.20 -2.23 125.15
CA GLU A 315 12.17 -3.01 124.46
C GLU A 315 11.49 -2.20 123.34
N SER A 316 11.16 -0.93 123.61
CA SER A 316 10.61 -0.02 122.60
C SER A 316 11.58 0.23 121.44
N LEU A 317 12.87 0.44 121.72
CA LEU A 317 13.89 0.59 120.67
C LEU A 317 14.06 -0.68 119.84
N LEU A 318 13.95 -1.85 120.47
CA LEU A 318 14.05 -3.15 119.80
C LEU A 318 12.88 -3.36 118.83
N SER A 319 11.65 -3.07 119.29
CA SER A 319 10.45 -3.16 118.44
C SER A 319 10.47 -2.15 117.29
N GLU A 320 10.93 -0.91 117.52
CA GLU A 320 11.01 0.11 116.45
C GLU A 320 12.07 -0.28 115.39
N ASN A 321 13.20 -0.84 115.80
CA ASN A 321 14.24 -1.30 114.88
C ASN A 321 13.78 -2.51 114.05
N GLU A 322 13.07 -3.46 114.64
CA GLU A 322 12.48 -4.58 113.89
C GLU A 322 11.47 -4.07 112.85
N SER A 323 10.54 -3.18 113.23
CA SER A 323 9.57 -2.62 112.30
C SER A 323 10.23 -1.87 111.14
N ARG A 324 11.22 -1.00 111.40
CA ARG A 324 11.95 -0.28 110.34
C ARG A 324 12.73 -1.22 109.42
N PHE A 325 13.34 -2.28 109.95
CA PHE A 325 14.04 -3.26 109.11
C PHE A 325 13.10 -3.94 108.13
N PHE A 326 11.90 -4.33 108.58
CA PHE A 326 10.88 -4.92 107.71
C PHE A 326 10.33 -3.92 106.68
N GLU A 327 10.09 -2.67 107.06
CA GLU A 327 9.67 -1.60 106.14
C GLU A 327 10.73 -1.38 105.04
N ASN A 328 11.99 -1.15 105.42
CA ASN A 328 13.07 -0.91 104.46
C ASN A 328 13.30 -2.11 103.54
N HIS A 329 13.24 -3.34 104.06
CA HIS A 329 13.38 -4.55 103.24
C HIS A 329 12.27 -4.67 102.18
N ASN A 330 11.03 -4.30 102.54
CA ASN A 330 9.91 -4.29 101.61
C ASN A 330 10.06 -3.18 100.55
N ASP A 331 10.50 -1.99 100.94
CA ASP A 331 10.76 -0.88 100.01
C ASP A 331 11.85 -1.23 98.99
N TYR A 332 12.96 -1.83 99.43
CA TYR A 332 14.03 -2.28 98.53
C TYR A 332 13.53 -3.34 97.55
N ARG A 333 12.72 -4.30 98.00
CA ARG A 333 12.09 -5.28 97.10
C ARG A 333 11.20 -4.60 96.06
N GLN A 334 10.40 -3.62 96.47
CA GLN A 334 9.49 -2.92 95.57
C GLN A 334 10.25 -2.15 94.49
N ILE A 335 11.33 -1.45 94.87
CA ILE A 335 12.16 -0.71 93.91
C ILE A 335 12.91 -1.66 92.97
N ILE A 336 13.51 -2.75 93.48
CA ILE A 336 14.19 -3.76 92.65
C ILE A 336 13.22 -4.39 91.65
N ASN A 337 11.98 -4.69 92.07
CA ASN A 337 10.97 -5.23 91.18
C ASN A 337 10.55 -4.22 90.11
N GLY A 338 10.37 -2.94 90.47
CA GLY A 338 10.09 -1.87 89.51
C GLY A 338 11.22 -1.62 88.51
N LEU A 339 12.48 -1.75 88.94
CA LEU A 339 13.66 -1.67 88.05
C LEU A 339 13.73 -2.87 87.09
N LYS A 340 13.40 -4.08 87.56
CA LYS A 340 13.31 -5.27 86.70
C LYS A 340 12.23 -5.14 85.65
N GLU A 341 11.05 -4.63 86.02
CA GLU A 341 9.93 -4.39 85.10
C GLU A 341 10.35 -3.40 84.00
N LYS A 342 10.92 -2.24 84.38
CA LYS A 342 11.46 -1.27 83.41
C LYS A 342 12.52 -1.87 82.48
N TYR A 343 13.43 -2.71 82.99
CA TYR A 343 14.45 -3.39 82.18
C TYR A 343 13.82 -4.31 81.13
N PHE A 344 12.85 -5.15 81.52
CA PHE A 344 12.17 -6.05 80.58
C PHE A 344 11.32 -5.29 79.55
N ASP A 345 10.73 -4.15 79.92
CA ASP A 345 10.02 -3.29 78.98
C ASP A 345 10.95 -2.68 77.93
N VAL A 346 12.15 -2.21 78.33
CA VAL A 346 13.17 -1.70 77.41
C VAL A 346 13.68 -2.82 76.49
N GLU A 347 14.01 -3.99 77.02
CA GLU A 347 14.45 -5.15 76.23
C GLU A 347 13.37 -5.58 75.22
N ARG A 348 12.10 -5.56 75.61
CA ARG A 348 10.98 -5.85 74.72
C ARG A 348 10.86 -4.81 73.59
N LEU A 349 11.02 -3.53 73.91
CA LEU A 349 10.99 -2.45 72.92
C LEU A 349 12.16 -2.53 71.94
N GLU A 350 13.37 -2.82 72.41
CA GLU A 350 14.56 -3.02 71.55
C GLU A 350 14.36 -4.20 70.60
N ASN A 351 13.82 -5.31 71.11
CA ASN A 351 13.50 -6.47 70.27
C ASN A 351 12.43 -6.15 69.22
N GLN A 352 11.36 -5.43 69.59
CA GLN A 352 10.33 -4.99 68.64
C GLN A 352 10.88 -4.02 67.59
N LEU A 353 11.78 -3.11 67.98
CA LEU A 353 12.42 -2.17 67.08
C LEU A 353 13.32 -2.91 66.09
N SER A 354 14.16 -3.83 66.57
CA SER A 354 15.04 -4.67 65.75
C SER A 354 14.27 -5.54 64.75
N GLU A 355 13.15 -6.13 65.18
CA GLU A 355 12.27 -6.89 64.29
C GLU A 355 11.62 -5.99 63.23
N SER A 356 11.18 -4.79 63.61
CA SER A 356 10.62 -3.80 62.68
C SER A 356 11.66 -3.29 61.68
N GLU A 357 12.90 -3.05 62.08
CA GLU A 357 13.98 -2.62 61.19
C GLU A 357 14.34 -3.72 60.19
N SER A 358 14.43 -4.97 60.64
CA SER A 358 14.68 -6.13 59.80
C SER A 358 13.58 -6.32 58.75
N LYS A 359 12.30 -6.16 59.13
CA LYS A 359 11.17 -6.20 58.19
C LYS A 359 11.23 -5.07 57.16
N ARG A 360 11.52 -3.83 57.57
CA ARG A 360 11.68 -2.70 56.63
C ARG A 360 12.80 -2.94 55.62
N LEU A 361 13.92 -3.50 56.05
CA LEU A 361 15.04 -3.83 55.16
C LEU A 361 14.62 -4.89 54.12
N GLN A 362 13.93 -5.96 54.55
CA GLN A 362 13.41 -6.97 53.63
C GLN A 362 12.39 -6.40 52.63
N GLU A 363 11.45 -5.57 53.08
CA GLU A 363 10.50 -4.90 52.20
C GLU A 363 11.21 -3.99 51.19
N GLN A 364 12.27 -3.30 51.61
CA GLN A 364 13.05 -2.42 50.74
C GLN A 364 13.87 -3.20 49.70
N GLU A 365 14.43 -4.36 50.07
CA GLU A 365 15.10 -5.26 49.12
C GLU A 365 14.11 -5.82 48.09
N LEU A 366 12.96 -6.33 48.55
CA LEU A 366 11.91 -6.84 47.68
C LEU A 366 11.42 -5.76 46.71
N PHE A 367 11.22 -4.53 47.18
CA PHE A 367 10.84 -3.39 46.35
C PHE A 367 11.90 -3.07 45.28
N ARG A 368 13.20 -3.13 45.63
CA ARG A 368 14.29 -2.92 44.67
C ARG A 368 14.34 -4.01 43.60
N GLU A 369 14.17 -5.28 43.96
CA GLU A 369 14.09 -6.38 42.98
C GLU A 369 12.93 -6.18 42.01
N GLN A 370 11.74 -5.87 42.51
CA GLN A 370 10.57 -5.61 41.67
C GLN A 370 10.78 -4.42 40.72
N MET A 371 11.40 -3.34 41.21
CA MET A 371 11.73 -2.18 40.39
C MET A 371 12.73 -2.51 39.28
N LEU A 372 13.74 -3.35 39.55
CA LEU A 372 14.70 -3.81 38.53
C LEU A 372 14.03 -4.67 37.46
N ILE A 373 13.16 -5.59 37.86
CA ILE A 373 12.38 -6.42 36.91
C ILE A 373 11.49 -5.53 36.04
N ALA A 374 10.76 -4.59 36.65
CA ALA A 374 9.91 -3.66 35.92
C ALA A 374 10.71 -2.80 34.92
N ALA A 375 11.88 -2.29 35.32
CA ALA A 375 12.77 -1.54 34.44
C ALA A 375 13.28 -2.40 33.27
N GLY A 376 13.65 -3.67 33.53
CA GLY A 376 14.07 -4.62 32.50
C GLY A 376 12.96 -4.93 31.49
N VAL A 377 11.74 -5.16 31.96
CA VAL A 377 10.56 -5.36 31.07
C VAL A 377 10.30 -4.13 30.22
N LEU A 378 10.37 -2.93 30.82
CA LEU A 378 10.13 -1.68 30.10
C LEU A 378 11.22 -1.43 29.04
N ALA A 379 12.48 -1.70 29.35
CA ALA A 379 13.59 -1.65 28.40
C ALA A 379 13.40 -2.64 27.25
N PHE A 380 13.01 -3.89 27.55
CA PHE A 380 12.72 -4.89 26.52
C PHE A 380 11.58 -4.47 25.59
N LEU A 381 10.47 -3.98 26.15
CA LEU A 381 9.34 -3.49 25.35
C LEU A 381 9.74 -2.30 24.46
N SER A 382 10.56 -1.38 24.97
CA SER A 382 11.07 -0.26 24.17
C SER A 382 11.96 -0.71 23.01
N ALA A 383 12.81 -1.72 23.23
CA ALA A 383 13.66 -2.29 22.20
C ALA A 383 12.82 -2.98 21.11
N VAL A 384 11.81 -3.76 21.50
CA VAL A 384 10.86 -4.40 20.57
C VAL A 384 10.11 -3.35 19.76
N ALA A 385 9.63 -2.28 20.39
CA ALA A 385 8.94 -1.18 19.70
C ALA A 385 9.83 -0.50 18.65
N LEU A 386 11.10 -0.21 18.99
CA LEU A 386 12.07 0.35 18.05
C LEU A 386 12.34 -0.59 16.87
N LEU A 387 12.43 -1.91 17.13
CA LEU A 387 12.60 -2.94 16.12
C LEU A 387 11.41 -2.99 15.15
N LEU A 388 10.18 -2.92 15.68
CA LEU A 388 8.96 -2.87 14.88
C LEU A 388 8.90 -1.62 14.00
N VAL A 389 9.26 -0.46 14.54
CA VAL A 389 9.34 0.80 13.77
C VAL A 389 10.38 0.70 12.66
N TYR A 390 11.56 0.16 12.95
CA TYR A 390 12.61 -0.07 11.97
C TYR A 390 12.14 -1.00 10.84
N PHE A 391 11.55 -2.15 11.16
CA PHE A 391 11.02 -3.09 10.18
C PHE A 391 9.88 -2.49 9.35
N SER A 392 8.95 -1.78 9.98
CA SER A 392 7.85 -1.09 9.29
C SER A 392 8.37 -0.08 8.26
N ASN A 393 9.37 0.72 8.64
CA ASN A 393 10.00 1.68 7.72
C ASN A 393 10.74 0.98 6.56
N ARG A 394 11.43 -0.13 6.84
CA ARG A 394 12.09 -0.94 5.81
C ARG A 394 11.08 -1.52 4.81
N LEU A 395 9.98 -2.08 5.30
CA LEU A 395 8.89 -2.61 4.46
C LEU A 395 8.24 -1.52 3.61
N ARG A 396 8.00 -0.33 4.17
CA ARG A 396 7.49 0.83 3.41
C ARG A 396 8.43 1.23 2.27
N LYS A 397 9.74 1.25 2.52
CA LYS A 397 10.74 1.57 1.49
C LYS A 397 10.76 0.52 0.37
N GLN A 398 10.74 -0.76 0.72
CA GLN A 398 10.65 -1.85 -0.26
C GLN A 398 9.35 -1.81 -1.07
N LYS A 399 8.20 -1.55 -0.43
CA LYS A 399 6.90 -1.38 -1.11
C LYS A 399 6.95 -0.25 -2.12
N LYS A 400 7.52 0.91 -1.76
CA LYS A 400 7.70 2.05 -2.69
C LYS A 400 8.59 1.71 -3.88
N GLN A 401 9.70 1.01 -3.66
CA GLN A 401 10.58 0.58 -4.74
C GLN A 401 9.88 -0.43 -5.67
N LEU A 402 9.13 -1.37 -5.12
CA LEU A 402 8.38 -2.35 -5.88
C LEU A 402 7.29 -1.69 -6.74
N ILE A 403 6.54 -0.73 -6.19
CA ILE A 403 5.53 0.03 -6.95
C ILE A 403 6.21 0.81 -8.09
N LYS A 404 7.34 1.47 -7.82
CA LYS A 404 8.07 2.21 -8.85
C LYS A 404 8.54 1.28 -9.98
N ALA A 405 9.16 0.14 -9.64
CA ALA A 405 9.61 -0.84 -10.62
C ALA A 405 8.43 -1.44 -11.40
N ASN A 406 7.29 -1.69 -10.75
CA ASN A 406 6.10 -2.20 -11.43
C ASN A 406 5.53 -1.19 -12.43
N ASN A 407 5.50 0.10 -12.07
CA ASN A 407 5.05 1.16 -12.97
C ASN A 407 6.01 1.32 -14.16
N GLU A 408 7.33 1.23 -13.94
CA GLU A 408 8.32 1.24 -15.03
C GLU A 408 8.13 0.06 -15.99
N VAL A 409 7.83 -1.13 -15.47
CA VAL A 409 7.52 -2.32 -16.29
C VAL A 409 6.22 -2.15 -17.07
N ILE A 410 5.17 -1.61 -16.46
CA ILE A 410 3.89 -1.35 -17.15
C ILE A 410 4.11 -0.36 -18.30
N GLN A 411 4.80 0.74 -18.05
CA GLN A 411 5.10 1.74 -19.08
C GLN A 411 5.97 1.17 -20.20
N MET A 412 6.94 0.31 -19.87
CA MET A 412 7.78 -0.36 -20.85
C MET A 412 6.97 -1.35 -21.71
N ASN A 413 6.03 -2.08 -21.11
CA ASN A 413 5.13 -2.97 -21.83
C ASN A 413 4.19 -2.21 -22.76
N GLU A 414 3.61 -1.09 -22.32
CA GLU A 414 2.73 -0.26 -23.16
C GLU A 414 3.49 0.29 -24.39
N ASN A 415 4.69 0.83 -24.17
CA ASN A 415 5.54 1.31 -25.27
C ASN A 415 5.95 0.17 -26.22
N LEU A 416 6.23 -1.03 -25.68
CA LEU A 416 6.58 -2.20 -26.48
C LEU A 416 5.39 -2.68 -27.30
N GLU A 417 4.19 -2.75 -26.72
CA GLU A 417 2.97 -3.10 -27.43
C GLU A 417 2.67 -2.10 -28.56
N GLU A 418 2.84 -0.80 -28.30
CA GLU A 418 2.67 0.23 -29.33
C GLU A 418 3.68 0.04 -30.48
N MET A 419 4.96 -0.16 -30.17
CA MET A 419 6.00 -0.38 -31.17
C MET A 419 5.78 -1.67 -31.97
N VAL A 420 5.37 -2.75 -31.30
CA VAL A 420 5.03 -4.03 -31.95
C VAL A 420 3.84 -3.83 -32.89
N ASN A 421 2.80 -3.11 -32.47
CA ASN A 421 1.63 -2.86 -33.30
C ASN A 421 2.00 -2.00 -34.52
N GLN A 422 2.75 -0.90 -34.32
CA GLN A 422 3.25 -0.05 -35.41
C GLN A 422 4.06 -0.85 -36.43
N ARG A 423 5.02 -1.68 -35.98
CA ARG A 423 5.83 -2.52 -36.86
C ARG A 423 5.00 -3.58 -37.57
N THR A 424 4.02 -4.17 -36.89
CA THR A 424 3.12 -5.17 -37.48
C THR A 424 2.27 -4.56 -38.59
N THR A 425 1.76 -3.34 -38.38
CA THR A 425 1.02 -2.59 -39.40
C THR A 425 1.91 -2.28 -40.59
N MET A 426 3.11 -1.72 -40.39
CA MET A 426 4.05 -1.43 -41.48
C MET A 426 4.43 -2.69 -42.25
N LEU A 427 4.68 -3.81 -41.56
CA LEU A 427 5.01 -5.08 -42.20
C LEU A 427 3.84 -5.60 -43.02
N ARG A 428 2.62 -5.49 -42.51
CA ARG A 428 1.41 -5.89 -43.23
C ARG A 428 1.19 -5.03 -44.48
N GLU A 429 1.33 -3.72 -44.37
CA GLU A 429 1.22 -2.80 -45.52
C GLU A 429 2.28 -3.10 -46.57
N ALA A 430 3.53 -3.32 -46.17
CA ALA A 430 4.61 -3.72 -47.08
C ALA A 430 4.33 -5.08 -47.75
N ASN A 431 3.77 -6.04 -47.00
CA ASN A 431 3.43 -7.35 -47.55
C ASN A 431 2.25 -7.26 -48.54
N GLU A 432 1.22 -6.46 -48.23
CA GLU A 432 0.10 -6.19 -49.15
C GLU A 432 0.57 -5.48 -50.44
N GLU A 433 1.52 -4.53 -50.31
CA GLU A 433 2.17 -3.88 -51.46
C GLU A 433 2.97 -4.88 -52.31
N LEU A 434 3.73 -5.78 -51.67
CA LEU A 434 4.50 -6.83 -52.34
C LEU A 434 3.60 -7.86 -53.04
N ASP A 435 2.53 -8.31 -52.40
CA ASP A 435 1.56 -9.23 -52.99
C ASP A 435 0.90 -8.60 -54.23
N THR A 436 0.55 -7.32 -54.14
CA THR A 436 0.01 -6.54 -55.27
C THR A 436 1.02 -6.43 -56.40
N PHE A 437 2.29 -6.21 -56.08
CA PHE A 437 3.39 -6.18 -57.05
C PHE A 437 3.52 -7.51 -57.78
N LEU A 438 3.65 -8.63 -57.05
CA LEU A 438 3.83 -9.96 -57.63
C LEU A 438 2.66 -10.36 -58.53
N TYR A 439 1.43 -10.12 -58.07
CA TYR A 439 0.22 -10.45 -58.84
C TYR A 439 0.16 -9.66 -60.16
N ARG A 440 0.35 -8.34 -60.10
CA ARG A 440 0.23 -7.48 -61.28
C ARG A 440 1.43 -7.60 -62.23
N ALA A 441 2.65 -7.75 -61.72
CA ALA A 441 3.82 -8.03 -62.55
C ALA A 441 3.64 -9.33 -63.35
N SER A 442 3.15 -10.39 -62.70
CA SER A 442 2.85 -11.67 -63.38
C SER A 442 1.78 -11.51 -64.46
N HIS A 443 0.74 -10.73 -64.21
CA HIS A 443 -0.31 -10.45 -65.19
C HIS A 443 0.23 -9.67 -66.39
N ASP A 444 0.99 -8.60 -66.15
CA ASP A 444 1.49 -7.73 -67.20
C ASP A 444 2.61 -8.40 -68.02
N LEU A 445 3.41 -9.30 -67.43
CA LEU A 445 4.34 -10.17 -68.18
C LEU A 445 3.62 -11.23 -69.01
N ARG A 446 2.43 -11.70 -68.57
CA ARG A 446 1.62 -12.65 -69.35
C ARG A 446 1.07 -12.03 -70.63
N SER A 447 0.79 -10.72 -70.64
CA SER A 447 0.23 -10.02 -71.80
C SER A 447 1.11 -10.10 -73.06
N PRO A 448 2.41 -9.70 -73.05
CA PRO A 448 3.27 -9.82 -74.22
C PRO A 448 3.50 -11.29 -74.61
N LEU A 449 3.59 -12.22 -73.66
CA LEU A 449 3.68 -13.66 -73.93
C LEU A 449 2.45 -14.18 -74.69
N CYS A 450 1.25 -13.77 -74.30
CA CYS A 450 0.02 -14.07 -75.02
C CYS A 450 0.00 -13.43 -76.41
N SER A 451 0.48 -12.18 -76.55
CA SER A 451 0.57 -11.51 -77.85
C SER A 451 1.53 -12.22 -78.81
N ILE A 452 2.72 -12.65 -78.36
CA ILE A 452 3.64 -13.44 -79.17
C ILE A 452 3.00 -14.76 -79.58
N LYS A 453 2.36 -15.46 -78.65
CA LYS A 453 1.63 -16.71 -78.95
C LYS A 453 0.53 -16.48 -80.00
N GLY A 454 -0.19 -15.37 -79.90
CA GLY A 454 -1.17 -14.94 -80.89
C GLY A 454 -0.56 -14.68 -82.26
N LEU A 455 0.55 -13.90 -82.30
CA LEU A 455 1.32 -13.60 -83.52
C LEU A 455 1.85 -14.88 -84.19
N VAL A 456 2.34 -15.84 -83.41
CA VAL A 456 2.76 -17.16 -83.88
C VAL A 456 1.57 -17.93 -84.50
N ASN A 457 0.39 -17.88 -83.89
CA ASN A 457 -0.79 -18.56 -84.42
C ASN A 457 -1.30 -17.95 -85.74
N ILE A 458 -1.15 -16.64 -85.93
CA ILE A 458 -1.56 -15.94 -87.16
C ILE A 458 -0.43 -15.76 -88.18
N SER A 459 0.79 -16.24 -87.87
CA SER A 459 1.96 -16.10 -88.73
C SER A 459 1.76 -16.62 -90.16
N PRO A 460 0.94 -17.65 -90.45
CA PRO A 460 0.68 -18.06 -91.83
C PRO A 460 -0.05 -17.01 -92.67
N TYR A 461 -0.68 -16.03 -92.04
CA TYR A 461 -1.48 -14.97 -92.68
C TYR A 461 -0.77 -13.61 -92.71
N LEU A 462 0.45 -13.50 -92.18
CA LEU A 462 1.25 -12.28 -92.14
C LEU A 462 2.43 -12.41 -93.12
N THR A 463 2.87 -11.27 -93.68
CA THR A 463 4.16 -11.26 -94.37
C THR A 463 5.30 -11.43 -93.35
N LYS A 464 6.47 -11.88 -93.83
CA LYS A 464 7.64 -12.10 -92.98
C LYS A 464 8.05 -10.80 -92.26
N ASP A 465 8.03 -9.68 -92.97
CA ASP A 465 8.44 -8.37 -92.43
C ASP A 465 7.43 -7.88 -91.38
N GLU A 466 6.11 -8.01 -91.65
CA GLU A 466 5.07 -7.65 -90.66
C GLU A 466 5.14 -8.50 -89.38
N LEU A 467 5.48 -9.78 -89.50
CA LEU A 467 5.65 -10.65 -88.35
C LEU A 467 6.88 -10.25 -87.52
N ILE A 468 8.01 -9.98 -88.19
CA ILE A 468 9.25 -9.54 -87.54
C ILE A 468 9.02 -8.22 -86.80
N ASP A 469 8.37 -7.26 -87.44
CA ASP A 469 8.08 -5.96 -86.82
C ASP A 469 7.16 -6.11 -85.61
N LYS A 470 6.05 -6.85 -85.73
CA LYS A 470 5.10 -7.04 -84.61
C LYS A 470 5.70 -7.82 -83.43
N VAL A 471 6.51 -8.84 -83.71
CA VAL A 471 7.23 -9.58 -82.66
C VAL A 471 8.29 -8.69 -82.03
N GLY A 472 9.06 -7.95 -82.84
CA GLY A 472 10.04 -6.97 -82.40
C GLY A 472 9.44 -5.93 -81.47
N ASP A 473 8.31 -5.32 -81.85
CA ASP A 473 7.58 -4.37 -81.01
C ASP A 473 7.14 -4.99 -79.68
N THR A 474 6.66 -6.24 -79.71
CA THR A 474 6.20 -6.94 -78.50
C THR A 474 7.37 -7.29 -77.58
N MET A 475 8.53 -7.66 -78.12
CA MET A 475 9.77 -7.87 -77.36
C MET A 475 10.26 -6.58 -76.72
N HIS A 476 10.36 -5.48 -77.48
CA HIS A 476 10.76 -4.18 -76.94
C HIS A 476 9.81 -3.70 -75.83
N ASN A 477 8.50 -3.97 -75.95
CA ASN A 477 7.55 -3.65 -74.89
C ASN A 477 7.81 -4.46 -73.61
N MET A 478 8.16 -5.74 -73.75
CA MET A 478 8.48 -6.64 -72.65
C MET A 478 9.80 -6.25 -71.96
N ASP A 479 10.84 -5.91 -72.72
CA ASP A 479 12.11 -5.44 -72.17
C ASP A 479 11.91 -4.15 -71.35
N ARG A 480 11.12 -3.19 -71.88
CA ARG A 480 10.76 -1.98 -71.12
C ARG A 480 9.95 -2.25 -69.85
N LEU A 481 9.19 -3.35 -69.79
CA LEU A 481 8.51 -3.76 -68.55
C LEU A 481 9.53 -4.32 -67.54
N LEU A 482 10.44 -5.19 -68.00
CA LEU A 482 11.48 -5.78 -67.16
C LEU A 482 12.40 -4.72 -66.57
N GLU A 483 12.89 -3.77 -67.38
CA GLU A 483 13.70 -2.62 -66.90
C GLU A 483 12.97 -1.83 -65.81
N LYS A 484 11.65 -1.60 -65.95
CA LYS A 484 10.86 -0.89 -64.93
C LYS A 484 10.67 -1.71 -63.65
N LEU A 485 10.59 -3.04 -63.74
CA LEU A 485 10.50 -3.91 -62.57
C LEU A 485 11.85 -4.02 -61.83
N GLU A 486 12.95 -4.12 -62.57
CA GLU A 486 14.32 -4.08 -62.01
C GLU A 486 14.55 -2.76 -61.27
N MET A 487 14.16 -1.63 -61.86
CA MET A 487 14.26 -0.32 -61.23
C MET A 487 13.48 -0.22 -59.91
N VAL A 488 12.27 -0.79 -59.83
CA VAL A 488 11.50 -0.87 -58.57
C VAL A 488 12.24 -1.71 -57.51
N SER A 489 12.88 -2.82 -57.93
CA SER A 489 13.67 -3.67 -57.03
C SER A 489 14.94 -2.98 -56.52
N GLU A 490 15.63 -2.22 -57.36
CA GLU A 490 16.88 -1.53 -57.00
C GLU A 490 16.66 -0.34 -56.06
N ILE A 491 15.54 0.39 -56.21
CA ILE A 491 15.19 1.53 -55.33
C ILE A 491 15.12 1.09 -53.86
N ALA A 492 14.73 -0.16 -53.58
CA ALA A 492 14.62 -0.69 -52.23
C ALA A 492 15.97 -0.90 -51.52
N GLY A 493 17.10 -0.83 -52.22
CA GLY A 493 18.44 -1.14 -51.68
C GLY A 493 19.52 -0.08 -51.95
N SER A 494 19.18 1.08 -52.49
CA SER A 494 20.21 2.05 -52.91
C SER A 494 20.65 3.00 -51.80
N GLU A 495 21.95 2.95 -51.45
CA GLU A 495 22.64 3.91 -50.57
C GLU A 495 23.79 4.67 -51.28
N HIS A 496 23.88 4.56 -52.61
CA HIS A 496 25.01 5.12 -53.36
C HIS A 496 24.90 6.64 -53.54
N HIS A 497 25.69 7.39 -52.77
CA HIS A 497 25.81 8.83 -52.91
C HIS A 497 27.12 9.20 -53.63
N ALA A 498 27.00 9.81 -54.81
CA ALA A 498 28.11 10.28 -55.61
C ALA A 498 27.94 11.76 -55.96
N ARG A 499 29.00 12.39 -56.46
CA ARG A 499 28.91 13.73 -57.08
C ARG A 499 28.22 13.57 -58.43
N VAL A 500 27.06 14.20 -58.57
CA VAL A 500 26.19 14.12 -59.75
C VAL A 500 26.07 15.51 -60.37
N LYS A 501 26.35 15.59 -61.67
CA LYS A 501 26.16 16.79 -62.47
C LYS A 501 24.81 16.71 -63.20
N LEU A 502 23.84 17.50 -62.77
CA LEU A 502 22.44 17.34 -63.21
C LEU A 502 22.26 17.53 -64.72
N ILE A 503 22.98 18.48 -65.30
CA ILE A 503 22.88 18.78 -66.74
C ILE A 503 23.24 17.56 -67.61
N ASP A 504 24.15 16.71 -67.15
CA ASP A 504 24.56 15.52 -67.90
C ASP A 504 23.44 14.47 -67.92
N ILE A 505 22.72 14.31 -66.81
CA ILE A 505 21.54 13.43 -66.72
C ILE A 505 20.42 13.97 -67.61
N ILE A 506 20.11 15.26 -67.55
CA ILE A 506 19.04 15.87 -68.34
C ILE A 506 19.34 15.72 -69.84
N LYS A 507 20.58 15.97 -70.28
CA LYS A 507 21.01 15.77 -71.68
C LYS A 507 20.96 14.30 -72.12
N LYS A 508 21.32 13.38 -71.24
CA LYS A 508 21.22 11.94 -71.51
C LYS A 508 19.75 11.53 -71.75
N VAL A 509 18.82 12.07 -70.95
CA VAL A 509 17.39 11.84 -71.11
C VAL A 509 16.85 12.52 -72.38
N GLU A 510 17.24 13.76 -72.67
CA GLU A 510 16.90 14.45 -73.94
C GLU A 510 17.34 13.63 -75.15
N TYR A 511 18.58 13.14 -75.16
CA TYR A 511 19.11 12.29 -76.24
C TYR A 511 18.30 11.01 -76.41
N ARG A 512 17.89 10.36 -75.31
CA ARG A 512 17.06 9.14 -75.33
C ARG A 512 15.71 9.36 -76.02
N PHE A 513 15.13 10.56 -75.93
CA PHE A 513 13.85 10.91 -76.55
C PHE A 513 13.97 11.73 -77.84
N SER A 514 15.19 11.93 -78.35
CA SER A 514 15.47 12.80 -79.50
C SER A 514 14.67 12.45 -80.76
N ASP A 515 14.54 11.15 -81.10
CA ASP A 515 13.76 10.69 -82.25
C ASP A 515 12.27 11.07 -82.14
N PHE A 516 11.71 11.01 -80.92
CA PHE A 516 10.32 11.38 -80.68
C PHE A 516 10.15 12.91 -80.75
N ILE A 517 11.03 13.64 -80.07
CA ILE A 517 11.05 15.11 -80.06
C ILE A 517 11.13 15.65 -81.50
N LEU A 518 12.00 15.08 -82.34
CA LEU A 518 12.13 15.43 -83.76
C LEU A 518 10.89 15.05 -84.57
N ARG A 519 10.34 13.84 -84.37
CA ARG A 519 9.17 13.34 -85.12
C ARG A 519 7.94 14.22 -84.90
N TYR A 520 7.75 14.74 -83.69
CA TYR A 520 6.59 15.55 -83.31
C TYR A 520 6.88 17.06 -83.28
N ASN A 521 8.07 17.49 -83.71
CA ASN A 521 8.51 18.88 -83.70
C ASN A 521 8.29 19.56 -82.33
N GLU A 522 8.64 18.84 -81.27
CA GLU A 522 8.45 19.25 -79.88
C GLU A 522 9.57 20.21 -79.44
N LEU A 523 9.19 21.31 -78.80
CA LEU A 523 10.15 22.26 -78.24
C LEU A 523 10.60 21.74 -76.87
N PHE A 524 11.79 21.14 -76.82
CA PHE A 524 12.44 20.71 -75.59
C PHE A 524 13.33 21.83 -75.03
N VAL A 525 13.04 22.31 -73.81
CA VAL A 525 13.76 23.42 -73.16
C VAL A 525 14.43 22.93 -71.89
N ILE A 526 15.75 23.10 -71.80
CA ILE A 526 16.53 22.81 -70.60
C ILE A 526 16.86 24.13 -69.89
N ASP A 527 16.37 24.28 -68.66
CA ASP A 527 16.64 25.42 -67.77
C ASP A 527 17.35 24.93 -66.50
N CYS A 528 18.64 24.61 -66.65
CA CYS A 528 19.47 24.04 -65.60
C CYS A 528 20.86 24.69 -65.63
N PRO A 529 21.38 25.22 -64.51
CA PRO A 529 22.75 25.72 -64.44
C PRO A 529 23.75 24.62 -64.83
N THR A 530 24.66 24.92 -65.76
CA THR A 530 25.60 23.92 -66.31
C THR A 530 26.61 23.39 -65.30
N ASP A 531 26.79 24.09 -64.19
CA ASP A 531 27.70 23.79 -63.08
C ASP A 531 26.97 23.27 -61.82
N LEU A 532 25.67 22.97 -61.92
CA LEU A 532 24.90 22.42 -60.81
C LEU A 532 25.32 20.97 -60.50
N GLU A 533 26.12 20.82 -59.45
CA GLU A 533 26.56 19.53 -58.91
C GLU A 533 26.07 19.31 -57.48
N ILE A 534 25.53 18.12 -57.23
CA ILE A 534 25.01 17.71 -55.92
C ILE A 534 25.58 16.35 -55.51
N ILE A 535 25.55 16.06 -54.21
CA ILE A 535 25.84 14.73 -53.68
C ILE A 535 24.51 13.99 -53.53
N SER A 536 24.27 12.99 -54.37
CA SER A 536 23.04 12.20 -54.39
C SER A 536 23.25 10.89 -55.16
N ASP A 537 22.19 10.11 -55.30
CA ASP A 537 22.17 8.92 -56.13
C ASP A 537 21.80 9.30 -57.58
N GLY A 538 22.78 9.18 -58.48
CA GLY A 538 22.60 9.50 -59.89
C GLY A 538 21.58 8.61 -60.61
N ASN A 539 21.46 7.34 -60.21
CA ASN A 539 20.52 6.40 -60.83
C ASN A 539 19.08 6.73 -60.44
N LEU A 540 18.84 7.09 -59.18
CA LEU A 540 17.52 7.53 -58.71
C LEU A 540 17.12 8.85 -59.39
N LEU A 541 18.03 9.80 -59.52
CA LEU A 541 17.78 11.07 -60.22
C LEU A 541 17.51 10.88 -61.70
N GLU A 542 18.30 10.03 -62.40
CA GLU A 542 18.04 9.68 -63.80
C GLU A 542 16.68 9.00 -63.95
N SER A 543 16.31 8.11 -63.03
CA SER A 543 15.01 7.43 -63.03
C SER A 543 13.85 8.42 -62.88
N ILE A 544 13.96 9.39 -61.97
CA ILE A 544 12.97 10.46 -61.78
C ILE A 544 12.81 11.28 -63.06
N ILE A 545 13.92 11.81 -63.58
CA ILE A 545 13.91 12.69 -64.76
C ILE A 545 13.39 11.92 -65.98
N ASN A 546 13.87 10.69 -66.20
CA ASN A 546 13.46 9.86 -67.32
C ASN A 546 11.96 9.57 -67.32
N ASN A 547 11.39 9.14 -66.19
CA ASN A 547 9.96 8.80 -66.12
C ASN A 547 9.06 10.04 -66.22
N LEU A 548 9.47 11.19 -65.66
CA LEU A 548 8.71 12.44 -65.80
C LEU A 548 8.78 12.98 -67.23
N VAL A 549 9.96 12.96 -67.87
CA VAL A 549 10.13 13.39 -69.26
C VAL A 549 9.41 12.44 -70.22
N GLU A 550 9.47 11.12 -70.00
CA GLU A 550 8.72 10.13 -70.79
C GLU A 550 7.22 10.46 -70.82
N ASN A 551 6.64 10.78 -69.65
CA ASN A 551 5.25 11.20 -69.56
C ASN A 551 5.02 12.53 -70.29
N ALA A 552 5.87 13.53 -70.05
CA ALA A 552 5.76 14.86 -70.66
C ALA A 552 5.77 14.80 -72.20
N VAL A 553 6.73 14.05 -72.77
CA VAL A 553 6.91 13.87 -74.21
C VAL A 553 5.76 13.08 -74.83
N TYR A 554 5.38 11.94 -74.24
CA TYR A 554 4.30 11.14 -74.80
C TYR A 554 2.93 11.80 -74.67
N PHE A 555 2.60 12.42 -73.55
CA PHE A 555 1.29 13.05 -73.34
C PHE A 555 1.22 14.48 -73.87
N GLY A 556 2.36 15.13 -74.13
CA GLY A 556 2.48 16.41 -74.83
C GLY A 556 2.01 16.35 -76.28
N ALA A 557 2.28 15.23 -76.98
CA ALA A 557 2.04 15.07 -78.41
C ALA A 557 0.70 14.39 -78.80
N VAL A 558 -0.12 13.94 -77.85
CA VAL A 558 -1.27 13.02 -78.09
C VAL A 558 -2.49 13.63 -78.84
N GLU A 559 -2.53 14.94 -79.10
CA GLU A 559 -3.69 15.61 -79.73
C GLU A 559 -3.39 16.53 -80.94
N ASN A 560 -2.35 16.25 -81.74
CA ASN A 560 -2.00 17.10 -82.91
C ASN A 560 -1.83 18.59 -82.52
N ARG A 561 -1.25 18.87 -81.35
CA ARG A 561 -0.91 20.25 -80.97
C ARG A 561 0.13 20.79 -81.94
N GLU A 562 -0.07 22.02 -82.42
CA GLU A 562 0.84 22.65 -83.38
C GLU A 562 2.26 22.85 -82.83
N ARG A 563 2.41 22.98 -81.50
CA ARG A 563 3.69 23.17 -80.80
C ARG A 563 3.67 22.51 -79.41
N PRO A 564 3.98 21.21 -79.29
CA PRO A 564 4.21 20.61 -78.00
C PRO A 564 5.50 21.19 -77.38
N VAL A 565 5.48 21.41 -76.07
CA VAL A 565 6.55 22.05 -75.30
C VAL A 565 6.79 21.22 -74.05
N VAL A 566 8.03 20.79 -73.88
CA VAL A 566 8.51 20.16 -72.65
C VAL A 566 9.63 21.02 -72.09
N ARG A 567 9.52 21.42 -70.82
CA ARG A 567 10.56 22.17 -70.13
C ARG A 567 11.01 21.40 -68.91
N VAL A 568 12.31 21.13 -68.83
CA VAL A 568 12.96 20.56 -67.66
C VAL A 568 13.78 21.65 -67.01
N SER A 569 13.47 22.00 -65.76
CA SER A 569 14.26 22.95 -64.99
C SER A 569 14.83 22.33 -63.73
N ALA A 570 16.04 22.75 -63.35
CA ALA A 570 16.66 22.33 -62.11
C ALA A 570 17.39 23.50 -61.46
N SER A 571 17.21 23.67 -60.16
CA SER A 571 17.88 24.70 -59.37
C SER A 571 18.21 24.18 -57.98
N PHE A 572 19.16 24.83 -57.31
CA PHE A 572 19.50 24.54 -55.92
C PHE A 572 19.16 25.73 -55.04
N LYS A 573 18.36 25.49 -54.00
CA LYS A 573 17.91 26.53 -53.06
C LYS A 573 17.71 25.93 -51.67
N ASP A 574 18.18 26.61 -50.64
CA ASP A 574 17.95 26.25 -49.23
C ASP A 574 18.29 24.78 -48.90
N GLN A 575 19.42 24.27 -49.39
CA GLN A 575 19.84 22.86 -49.26
C GLN A 575 18.94 21.82 -49.94
N ASN A 576 18.13 22.26 -50.90
CA ASN A 576 17.28 21.39 -51.69
C ASN A 576 17.59 21.53 -53.19
N LEU A 577 17.59 20.40 -53.89
CA LEU A 577 17.42 20.36 -55.33
C LEU A 577 15.93 20.56 -55.63
N ILE A 578 15.62 21.55 -56.45
CA ILE A 578 14.28 21.79 -56.99
C ILE A 578 14.33 21.43 -58.47
N LEU A 579 13.73 20.29 -58.83
CA LEU A 579 13.59 19.79 -60.19
C LEU A 579 12.14 19.97 -60.63
N SER A 580 11.91 20.51 -61.83
CA SER A 580 10.57 20.57 -62.40
C SER A 580 10.53 20.09 -63.84
N VAL A 581 9.43 19.42 -64.18
CA VAL A 581 9.13 18.96 -65.55
C VAL A 581 7.75 19.48 -65.92
N TYR A 582 7.71 20.35 -66.90
CA TYR A 582 6.50 20.95 -67.46
C TYR A 582 6.22 20.36 -68.84
N ASP A 583 4.95 20.06 -69.10
CA ASP A 583 4.41 19.85 -70.44
C ASP A 583 3.17 20.72 -70.67
N ASN A 584 2.97 21.13 -71.92
CA ASN A 584 1.68 21.62 -72.38
C ASN A 584 0.87 20.47 -72.99
N GLY A 585 0.73 19.35 -72.30
CA GLY A 585 0.01 18.18 -72.78
C GLY A 585 -1.47 18.15 -72.38
N VAL A 586 -2.05 16.94 -72.40
CA VAL A 586 -3.46 16.67 -72.10
C VAL A 586 -3.87 16.93 -70.65
N GLY A 587 -2.92 17.18 -69.74
CA GLY A 587 -3.20 17.36 -68.32
C GLY A 587 -3.66 16.05 -67.63
N ILE A 588 -3.88 16.13 -66.32
CA ILE A 588 -4.36 15.02 -65.49
C ILE A 588 -5.74 15.37 -64.94
N ASP A 589 -6.69 14.44 -65.08
CA ASP A 589 -8.05 14.60 -64.54
C ASP A 589 -8.02 14.67 -63.00
N ARG A 590 -8.89 15.51 -62.43
CA ARG A 590 -9.02 15.67 -60.97
C ARG A 590 -9.45 14.37 -60.30
N GLU A 591 -10.24 13.53 -60.97
CA GLU A 591 -10.75 12.28 -60.42
C GLU A 591 -9.69 11.19 -60.21
N VAL A 592 -8.51 11.35 -60.83
CA VAL A 592 -7.43 10.37 -60.76
C VAL A 592 -6.22 10.83 -59.94
N ARG A 593 -6.25 12.08 -59.46
CA ARG A 593 -5.15 12.75 -58.73
C ARG A 593 -4.55 11.90 -57.61
N ASP A 594 -5.40 11.30 -56.78
CA ASP A 594 -4.93 10.53 -55.61
C ASP A 594 -4.40 9.13 -55.97
N ARG A 595 -4.58 8.71 -57.22
CA ARG A 595 -4.24 7.36 -57.69
C ARG A 595 -3.08 7.33 -58.68
N ILE A 596 -2.61 8.49 -59.17
CA ILE A 596 -1.57 8.53 -60.21
C ILE A 596 -0.24 7.91 -59.78
N TYR A 597 0.03 7.88 -58.47
CA TYR A 597 1.23 7.27 -57.90
C TYR A 597 1.03 5.80 -57.53
N ASN A 598 -0.17 5.23 -57.70
CA ASN A 598 -0.41 3.83 -57.41
C ASN A 598 0.22 2.95 -58.48
N MET A 599 0.78 1.83 -58.03
CA MET A 599 1.43 0.86 -58.89
C MET A 599 0.45 0.32 -59.95
N PHE A 600 0.91 0.27 -61.21
CA PHE A 600 0.14 -0.16 -62.39
C PHE A 600 -1.12 0.69 -62.71
N PHE A 601 -1.25 1.88 -62.13
CA PHE A 601 -2.35 2.78 -62.46
C PHE A 601 -2.13 3.46 -63.82
N LYS A 602 -3.17 3.50 -64.66
CA LYS A 602 -3.16 4.21 -65.95
C LYS A 602 -4.29 5.25 -65.95
N GLY A 603 -3.91 6.52 -65.94
CA GLY A 603 -4.86 7.64 -65.89
C GLY A 603 -5.57 7.95 -67.21
N HIS A 604 -5.15 7.34 -68.33
CA HIS A 604 -5.71 7.62 -69.65
C HIS A 604 -5.72 6.35 -70.52
N ILE A 605 -6.80 6.14 -71.29
CA ILE A 605 -6.99 4.93 -72.11
C ILE A 605 -5.97 4.79 -73.24
N LYS A 606 -5.40 5.92 -73.68
CA LYS A 606 -4.29 5.96 -74.66
C LYS A 606 -2.91 5.76 -74.03
N SER A 607 -2.80 5.57 -72.72
CA SER A 607 -1.51 5.33 -72.06
C SER A 607 -0.92 4.01 -72.54
N ARG A 608 0.19 4.09 -73.27
CA ARG A 608 0.94 2.93 -73.78
C ARG A 608 1.88 2.31 -72.74
N GLY A 609 2.07 2.95 -71.59
CA GLY A 609 2.94 2.48 -70.52
C GLY A 609 2.28 1.44 -69.60
N HIS A 610 3.09 0.79 -68.77
CA HIS A 610 2.66 -0.23 -67.80
C HIS A 610 2.06 0.35 -66.50
N GLY A 611 1.98 1.69 -66.37
CA GLY A 611 1.47 2.33 -65.15
C GLY A 611 2.45 2.31 -63.97
N LEU A 612 3.73 2.02 -64.22
CA LEU A 612 4.79 2.01 -63.21
C LEU A 612 5.56 3.33 -63.10
N GLY A 613 5.51 4.20 -64.11
CA GLY A 613 6.41 5.36 -64.20
C GLY A 613 6.29 6.34 -63.04
N LEU A 614 5.08 6.82 -62.73
CA LEU A 614 4.88 7.75 -61.61
C LEU A 614 5.03 7.06 -60.23
N TYR A 615 4.76 5.76 -60.14
CA TYR A 615 5.06 4.98 -58.93
C TYR A 615 6.57 4.94 -58.66
N ILE A 616 7.38 4.66 -59.69
CA ILE A 616 8.85 4.68 -59.63
C ILE A 616 9.35 6.06 -59.20
N VAL A 617 8.81 7.13 -59.80
CA VAL A 617 9.15 8.51 -59.40
C VAL A 617 8.87 8.72 -57.92
N ASN A 618 7.67 8.34 -57.45
CA ASN A 618 7.29 8.52 -56.04
C ASN A 618 8.22 7.75 -55.10
N LYS A 619 8.54 6.48 -55.40
CA LYS A 619 9.46 5.67 -54.58
C LYS A 619 10.90 6.19 -54.61
N ALA A 620 11.41 6.61 -55.78
CA ALA A 620 12.75 7.18 -55.90
C ALA A 620 12.87 8.53 -55.15
N VAL A 621 11.84 9.38 -55.22
CA VAL A 621 11.79 10.64 -54.46
C VAL A 621 11.76 10.36 -52.95
N GLN A 622 10.95 9.39 -52.50
CA GLN A 622 10.91 8.97 -51.10
C GLN A 622 12.25 8.40 -50.61
N ALA A 623 12.91 7.58 -51.42
CA ALA A 623 14.24 7.03 -51.11
C ALA A 623 15.31 8.15 -50.95
N LEU A 624 15.16 9.25 -51.70
CA LEU A 624 16.00 10.44 -51.56
C LEU A 624 15.51 11.42 -50.47
N ASN A 625 14.55 11.02 -49.63
CA ASN A 625 13.91 11.86 -48.60
C ASN A 625 13.29 13.16 -49.16
N GLY A 626 12.89 13.14 -50.44
CA GLY A 626 12.28 14.27 -51.12
C GLY A 626 10.76 14.26 -51.08
N ASN A 627 10.18 15.25 -51.75
CA ASN A 627 8.74 15.40 -51.95
C ASN A 627 8.44 15.70 -53.42
N ILE A 628 7.34 15.17 -53.94
CA ILE A 628 6.83 15.48 -55.27
C ILE A 628 5.41 16.03 -55.18
N VAL A 629 5.20 17.18 -55.82
CA VAL A 629 3.88 17.77 -56.01
C VAL A 629 3.66 18.02 -57.49
N PHE A 630 2.41 18.21 -57.88
CA PHE A 630 2.09 18.55 -59.26
C PHE A 630 0.93 19.53 -59.35
N GLU A 631 1.02 20.35 -60.38
CA GLU A 631 -0.02 21.26 -60.84
C GLU A 631 -0.45 20.85 -62.24
N THR A 632 -1.75 20.90 -62.52
CA THR A 632 -2.25 20.50 -63.82
C THR A 632 -3.56 21.21 -64.12
N GLN A 633 -3.79 21.45 -65.40
CA GLN A 633 -5.10 21.82 -65.91
C GLN A 633 -5.45 20.86 -67.05
N PRO A 634 -6.58 20.13 -66.95
CA PRO A 634 -7.02 19.22 -68.01
C PRO A 634 -7.04 19.91 -69.37
N LEU A 635 -6.53 19.22 -70.38
CA LEU A 635 -6.35 19.66 -71.76
C LEU A 635 -5.48 20.90 -71.93
N GLN A 636 -4.65 21.27 -70.95
CA GLN A 636 -3.76 22.44 -71.06
C GLN A 636 -2.31 22.12 -70.72
N TYR A 637 -2.04 21.70 -69.49
CA TYR A 637 -0.67 21.49 -69.01
C TYR A 637 -0.57 20.57 -67.80
N THR A 638 0.64 20.06 -67.57
CA THR A 638 1.06 19.40 -66.32
C THR A 638 2.43 19.95 -65.91
N LEU A 639 2.62 20.20 -64.63
CA LEU A 639 3.88 20.59 -64.03
C LEU A 639 4.13 19.69 -62.82
N PHE A 640 5.15 18.85 -62.89
CA PHE A 640 5.67 18.14 -61.73
C PHE A 640 6.79 18.95 -61.09
N LEU A 641 6.76 19.07 -59.76
CA LEU A 641 7.77 19.73 -58.95
C LEU A 641 8.29 18.74 -57.90
N VAL A 642 9.58 18.40 -58.02
CA VAL A 642 10.30 17.49 -57.14
C VAL A 642 11.29 18.30 -56.31
N THR A 643 11.20 18.17 -54.99
CA THR A 643 12.11 18.81 -54.03
C THR A 643 12.87 17.74 -53.27
N ILE A 644 14.20 17.72 -53.37
CA ILE A 644 15.04 16.70 -52.74
C ILE A 644 16.08 17.37 -51.84
N PRO A 645 16.17 17.02 -50.55
CA PRO A 645 17.21 17.54 -49.66
C PRO A 645 18.57 16.97 -50.07
N VAL A 646 19.51 17.84 -50.45
CA VAL A 646 20.83 17.42 -50.93
C VAL A 646 21.91 18.38 -50.46
N LYS A 647 23.15 17.86 -50.33
CA LYS A 647 24.32 18.71 -50.12
C LYS A 647 24.83 19.15 -51.49
N GLN A 648 24.98 20.46 -51.70
CA GLN A 648 25.69 20.97 -52.87
C GLN A 648 27.14 20.51 -52.79
N ALA A 649 27.66 19.97 -53.89
CA ALA A 649 29.05 19.58 -53.93
C ALA A 649 29.89 20.86 -54.05
N VAL A 650 30.42 21.37 -52.92
CA VAL A 650 31.19 22.62 -52.88
C VAL A 650 32.28 22.60 -53.95
N GLN A 651 32.30 23.60 -54.83
CA GLN A 651 33.42 23.84 -55.73
C GLN A 651 34.65 24.15 -54.86
N GLN A 652 35.68 23.32 -54.91
CA GLN A 652 36.99 23.75 -54.42
C GLN A 652 37.41 24.94 -55.29
N PRO A 653 37.76 26.09 -54.70
CA PRO A 653 38.28 27.20 -55.48
C PRO A 653 39.55 26.73 -56.16
N HIS A 654 39.54 26.80 -57.48
CA HIS A 654 40.70 26.59 -58.34
C HIS A 654 41.85 27.45 -57.78
N MET A 655 42.87 26.84 -57.18
CA MET A 655 44.12 27.56 -56.94
C MET A 655 44.64 27.93 -58.32
N ALA A 656 44.60 29.24 -58.62
CA ALA A 656 45.35 29.80 -59.71
C ALA A 656 46.83 29.47 -59.44
N VAL A 657 47.39 28.59 -60.26
CA VAL A 657 48.84 28.43 -60.36
C VAL A 657 49.33 29.73 -61.01
N ALA A 658 49.85 30.63 -60.19
CA ALA A 658 50.64 31.75 -60.68
C ALA A 658 51.87 31.17 -61.39
N SER A 659 51.96 31.42 -62.69
CA SER A 659 53.18 31.23 -63.50
C SER A 659 53.72 32.59 -63.87
#